data_AF-A0A838QTQ4-F1
#
_entry.id   AF-A0A838QTQ4-F1
#
_cell.length_a   1.000
_cell.length_b   1.000
_cell.length_c   1.000
_cell.angle_alpha   90.00
_cell.angle_beta   90.00
_cell.angle_gamma   90.00
#
_symmetry.space_group_name_H-M   'P 1'
#
loop_
_entity.id
_entity.type
_entity.pdbx_description
1 polymer ?
#
loop_
_entity_poly.entity_id
_entity_poly.type
_entity_poly.pdbx_seq_one_letter_code
_entity_poly.pdbx_strand_id
1 'polypeptide(L)'
;EMTGATVTVVFSDGTTTTSQTYRTAGNNRASQTIADTGLPPTPGLMLLGSVTPPAHVSTANQTVRITGPAGATARLFHIEASLHLAGVPNGGFDLDPFEANKATTLTDLAVTIGAGGFVDVPIVLTKSEQEGGYNYITAVIQDSQGRTSDNAPKIVLAYNVSQPPDPGSGAAKVEVYSQGAIGNSSTARVDSFRFHNNAADGREIASISVNLNTSFMPDVVYDPNGSAGDVVGIGFTPDAGGAATGQSTHQFSLPRDGGFDKLEVFFTDFDPGETFTFHLDIDPTSVKGSAAPGPAGASSISGLELSGATVTVQFEDGGSMTGQLFALDEGAEFYKVHAEIVLNEAALPAAPSLLAVGVGTAPAIVGSAAQTIRIAGPVGASVRLLQTETALHLAGVPGGGFDVDPFEANKVVFVRDDVAVIGAGGFVDVPVTLRDSLAEGGLNYFIAVVELPDGRTSSVSNVIKLALNNLPPGSNPGSPAALSAGSDALHSAGDYSGDGVVDGADFLTWQRALGSPAEPLGSGADGDGSGVVDGDDLAMWQDQFGATVAAAGSGGGTGSSAALVGAESFESAGINVDLSGLWYAQNGITETSLAGELRDVEDDDGDDGTIAKPPLGRVFDSKAQTRRELGAERQADRFYSTLSGATGDLRFASFRGDEPQTDGDGCDNADADGLDEFDLAFAALL
;
A
#
# COMPACT_ATOMS: atom_id res chain seq x y z
N GLU A 1 -12.06 23.98 -17.75
CA GLU A 1 -11.24 22.78 -17.46
C GLU A 1 -11.05 21.87 -18.68
N MET A 2 -12.04 21.10 -19.16
CA MET A 2 -11.89 20.00 -20.15
C MET A 2 -11.50 20.37 -21.60
N THR A 3 -10.50 21.23 -21.84
CA THR A 3 -9.87 21.46 -23.15
C THR A 3 -8.58 20.63 -23.26
N GLY A 4 -8.34 20.00 -24.40
CA GLY A 4 -7.26 19.02 -24.57
C GLY A 4 -7.62 17.59 -24.17
N ALA A 5 -8.84 17.34 -23.69
CA ALA A 5 -9.29 16.00 -23.33
C ALA A 5 -9.45 15.14 -24.60
N THR A 6 -8.83 13.97 -24.62
CA THR A 6 -8.84 13.08 -25.79
C THR A 6 -10.16 12.33 -25.86
N VAL A 7 -10.88 12.46 -26.99
CA VAL A 7 -12.10 11.70 -27.29
C VAL A 7 -11.77 10.67 -28.35
N THR A 8 -12.08 9.41 -28.07
CA THR A 8 -11.92 8.29 -29.01
C THR A 8 -13.30 7.73 -29.34
N VAL A 9 -13.62 7.67 -30.63
CA VAL A 9 -14.88 7.12 -31.16
C VAL A 9 -14.56 5.85 -31.93
N VAL A 10 -15.15 4.74 -31.51
CA VAL A 10 -15.06 3.45 -32.21
C VAL A 10 -16.37 3.23 -32.97
N PHE A 11 -16.28 3.02 -34.27
CA PHE A 11 -17.44 2.78 -35.14
C PHE A 11 -17.79 1.29 -35.20
N SER A 12 -19.00 0.97 -35.66
CA SER A 12 -19.52 -0.41 -35.71
C SER A 12 -18.83 -1.31 -36.74
N ASP A 13 -17.97 -0.77 -37.60
CA ASP A 13 -17.07 -1.51 -38.50
C ASP A 13 -15.68 -1.78 -37.87
N GLY A 14 -15.46 -1.35 -36.62
CA GLY A 14 -14.19 -1.48 -35.91
C GLY A 14 -13.16 -0.39 -36.24
N THR A 15 -13.48 0.58 -37.10
CA THR A 15 -12.62 1.76 -37.28
C THR A 15 -12.68 2.68 -36.07
N THR A 16 -11.62 3.45 -35.85
CA THR A 16 -11.48 4.35 -34.70
C THR A 16 -11.01 5.73 -35.18
N THR A 17 -11.65 6.79 -34.71
CA THR A 17 -11.13 8.15 -34.77
C THR A 17 -10.82 8.68 -33.38
N THR A 18 -9.81 9.53 -33.28
CA THR A 18 -9.40 10.20 -32.05
C THR A 18 -9.22 11.68 -32.33
N SER A 19 -9.69 12.52 -31.43
CA SER A 19 -9.59 13.98 -31.53
C SER A 19 -9.73 14.61 -30.15
N GLN A 20 -9.01 15.69 -29.88
CA GLN A 20 -9.12 16.40 -28.60
C GLN A 20 -10.29 17.39 -28.57
N THR A 21 -10.80 17.64 -27.37
CA THR A 21 -11.73 18.74 -27.11
C THR A 21 -11.07 20.11 -27.25
N TYR A 22 -11.82 21.06 -27.78
CA TYR A 22 -11.52 22.48 -27.73
C TYR A 22 -12.76 23.28 -27.34
N ARG A 23 -12.56 24.49 -26.81
CA ARG A 23 -13.63 25.40 -26.41
C ARG A 23 -14.63 25.67 -27.55
N THR A 24 -15.92 25.47 -27.27
CA THR A 24 -17.03 25.87 -28.16
C THR A 24 -16.99 27.39 -28.38
N ALA A 25 -16.96 27.82 -29.64
CA ALA A 25 -16.85 29.24 -29.99
C ALA A 25 -18.01 30.05 -29.37
N GLY A 26 -17.69 31.14 -28.68
CA GLY A 26 -18.67 32.00 -28.02
C GLY A 26 -19.30 31.46 -26.72
N ASN A 27 -18.95 30.26 -26.27
CA ASN A 27 -19.53 29.67 -25.05
C ASN A 27 -18.49 29.54 -23.91
N ASN A 28 -18.76 30.20 -22.79
CA ASN A 28 -17.89 30.19 -21.60
C ASN A 28 -18.01 28.94 -20.71
N ARG A 29 -18.82 27.94 -21.10
CA ARG A 29 -19.14 26.76 -20.26
C ARG A 29 -19.12 25.44 -21.04
N ALA A 30 -18.55 25.40 -22.25
CA ALA A 30 -18.53 24.19 -23.07
C ALA A 30 -17.24 24.02 -23.88
N SER A 31 -16.83 22.77 -24.01
CA SER A 31 -15.81 22.28 -24.94
C SER A 31 -16.41 21.14 -25.77
N GLN A 32 -15.99 21.04 -27.01
CA GLN A 32 -16.52 20.10 -28.01
C GLN A 32 -15.37 19.54 -28.85
N THR A 33 -15.64 18.46 -29.58
CA THR A 33 -14.80 18.05 -30.71
C THR A 33 -15.67 17.43 -31.79
N ILE A 34 -15.10 17.20 -32.97
CA ILE A 34 -15.74 16.50 -34.08
C ILE A 34 -14.77 15.38 -34.49
N ALA A 35 -15.09 14.15 -34.10
CA ALA A 35 -14.23 12.99 -34.32
C ALA A 35 -14.35 12.52 -35.78
N ASP A 36 -13.44 13.01 -36.62
CA ASP A 36 -13.48 12.88 -38.09
C ASP A 36 -12.08 12.63 -38.66
N THR A 37 -12.01 12.14 -39.89
CA THR A 37 -10.75 11.99 -40.63
C THR A 37 -10.37 13.29 -41.34
N GLY A 38 -9.07 13.59 -41.43
CA GLY A 38 -8.60 14.82 -42.09
C GLY A 38 -9.01 16.10 -41.35
N LEU A 39 -8.90 16.10 -40.01
CA LEU A 39 -8.89 17.32 -39.21
C LEU A 39 -7.70 18.23 -39.60
N PRO A 40 -7.76 19.54 -39.29
CA PRO A 40 -6.62 20.44 -39.51
C PRO A 40 -5.37 19.97 -38.76
N PRO A 41 -4.15 20.25 -39.27
CA PRO A 41 -2.93 19.91 -38.57
C PRO A 41 -2.80 20.68 -37.25
N THR A 42 -2.24 20.05 -36.23
CA THR A 42 -1.92 20.69 -34.94
C THR A 42 -0.96 21.87 -35.15
N PRO A 43 -1.26 23.08 -34.67
CA PRO A 43 -0.34 24.20 -34.75
C PRO A 43 0.86 24.00 -33.81
N GLY A 44 2.01 24.55 -34.18
CA GLY A 44 3.10 24.76 -33.23
C GLY A 44 2.83 26.01 -32.39
N LEU A 45 3.20 25.97 -31.11
CA LEU A 45 3.02 27.08 -30.17
C LEU A 45 4.32 27.34 -29.42
N MET A 46 4.76 28.60 -29.34
CA MET A 46 6.03 28.96 -28.72
C MET A 46 5.97 30.35 -28.07
N LEU A 47 6.43 30.47 -26.83
CA LEU A 47 6.63 31.78 -26.19
C LEU A 47 7.82 32.49 -26.87
N LEU A 48 7.66 33.78 -27.20
CA LEU A 48 8.74 34.61 -27.73
C LEU A 48 9.42 35.37 -26.59
N GLY A 49 10.71 35.08 -26.36
CA GLY A 49 11.52 35.72 -25.33
C GLY A 49 12.73 34.88 -24.98
N SER A 50 13.31 35.12 -23.80
CA SER A 50 14.37 34.31 -23.18
C SER A 50 13.84 33.40 -22.05
N VAL A 51 12.53 33.37 -21.82
CA VAL A 51 11.87 32.55 -20.79
C VAL A 51 11.46 31.22 -21.41
N THR A 52 11.79 30.11 -20.76
CA THR A 52 11.39 28.75 -21.16
C THR A 52 10.25 28.29 -20.25
N PRO A 53 9.02 28.06 -20.75
CA PRO A 53 7.92 27.55 -19.93
C PRO A 53 8.13 26.09 -19.48
N PRO A 54 7.55 25.67 -18.35
CA PRO A 54 6.78 26.48 -17.40
C PRO A 54 7.69 27.42 -16.58
N ALA A 55 7.22 28.63 -16.26
CA ALA A 55 8.06 29.65 -15.61
C ALA A 55 7.28 30.70 -14.81
N HIS A 56 7.90 31.23 -13.76
CA HIS A 56 7.46 32.46 -13.09
C HIS A 56 7.89 33.69 -13.88
N VAL A 57 7.02 34.69 -13.99
CA VAL A 57 7.29 35.94 -14.70
C VAL A 57 6.70 37.14 -13.95
N SER A 58 7.46 38.25 -13.93
CA SER A 58 7.03 39.52 -13.35
C SER A 58 6.47 40.52 -14.38
N THR A 59 6.50 40.16 -15.67
CA THR A 59 6.01 41.00 -16.78
C THR A 59 4.74 40.39 -17.37
N ALA A 60 3.63 41.12 -17.27
CA ALA A 60 2.32 40.69 -17.79
C ALA A 60 2.27 40.60 -19.32
N ASN A 61 2.93 41.53 -20.03
CA ASN A 61 2.93 41.54 -21.50
C ASN A 61 3.87 40.45 -22.04
N GLN A 62 3.30 39.47 -22.74
CA GLN A 62 4.03 38.38 -23.39
C GLN A 62 3.65 38.34 -24.88
N THR A 63 4.36 37.54 -25.67
CA THR A 63 3.99 37.29 -27.08
C THR A 63 4.17 35.82 -27.41
N VAL A 64 3.15 35.19 -27.96
CA VAL A 64 3.14 33.77 -28.32
C VAL A 64 3.05 33.65 -29.83
N ARG A 65 3.98 32.91 -30.42
CA ARG A 65 3.96 32.55 -31.84
C ARG A 65 3.14 31.28 -32.05
N ILE A 66 2.18 31.36 -32.96
CA ILE A 66 1.44 30.21 -33.49
C ILE A 66 1.99 29.93 -34.89
N THR A 67 2.36 28.68 -35.19
CA THR A 67 2.83 28.25 -36.52
C THR A 67 1.86 27.26 -37.16
N GLY A 68 1.77 27.28 -38.49
CA GLY A 68 0.85 26.41 -39.24
C GLY A 68 0.65 26.83 -40.71
N PRO A 69 -0.37 26.30 -41.41
CA PRO A 69 -0.63 26.62 -42.80
C PRO A 69 -0.98 28.10 -43.00
N ALA A 70 -0.31 28.76 -43.95
CA ALA A 70 -0.58 30.15 -44.28
C ALA A 70 -2.05 30.37 -44.71
N GLY A 71 -2.70 31.39 -44.15
CA GLY A 71 -4.11 31.72 -44.39
C GLY A 71 -5.11 30.90 -43.56
N ALA A 72 -4.68 29.92 -42.77
CA ALA A 72 -5.57 29.20 -41.86
C ALA A 72 -5.98 30.07 -40.65
N THR A 73 -7.17 29.82 -40.11
CA THR A 73 -7.61 30.41 -38.85
C THR A 73 -7.05 29.60 -37.69
N ALA A 74 -6.25 30.21 -36.84
CA ALA A 74 -5.93 29.66 -35.53
C ALA A 74 -6.83 30.29 -34.47
N ARG A 75 -7.19 29.53 -33.43
CA ARG A 75 -7.75 30.06 -32.19
C ARG A 75 -6.72 29.85 -31.08
N LEU A 76 -6.41 30.92 -30.35
CA LEU A 76 -5.59 30.90 -29.15
C LEU A 76 -6.54 30.87 -27.94
N PHE A 77 -6.39 29.87 -27.08
CA PHE A 77 -7.05 29.76 -25.80
C PHE A 77 -6.08 30.15 -24.70
N HIS A 78 -6.45 31.14 -23.89
CA HIS A 78 -5.69 31.58 -22.73
C HIS A 78 -6.64 31.64 -21.54
N ILE A 79 -6.31 30.95 -20.46
CA ILE A 79 -7.00 31.06 -19.17
C ILE A 79 -6.04 31.55 -18.09
N GLU A 80 -6.59 32.27 -17.13
CA GLU A 80 -6.04 32.35 -15.79
C GLU A 80 -6.75 31.30 -14.92
N ALA A 81 -6.02 30.68 -14.01
CA ALA A 81 -6.54 29.87 -12.93
C ALA A 81 -5.86 30.19 -11.60
N SER A 82 -6.44 29.67 -10.53
CA SER A 82 -6.04 29.88 -9.14
C SER A 82 -6.00 28.56 -8.37
N LEU A 83 -5.19 28.51 -7.31
CA LEU A 83 -5.00 27.33 -6.47
C LEU A 83 -5.65 27.56 -5.10
N HIS A 84 -6.87 27.05 -4.94
CA HIS A 84 -7.69 27.23 -3.73
C HIS A 84 -7.48 26.07 -2.76
N LEU A 85 -6.72 26.32 -1.69
CA LEU A 85 -6.32 25.33 -0.69
C LEU A 85 -7.01 25.52 0.68
N ALA A 86 -7.74 26.62 0.86
CA ALA A 86 -8.36 26.97 2.14
C ALA A 86 -9.42 25.94 2.57
N GLY A 87 -9.16 25.27 3.70
CA GLY A 87 -10.02 24.20 4.22
C GLY A 87 -9.76 22.81 3.65
N VAL A 88 -8.75 22.64 2.80
CA VAL A 88 -8.21 21.34 2.42
C VAL A 88 -7.28 20.84 3.55
N PRO A 89 -7.42 19.60 4.05
CA PRO A 89 -6.48 19.02 5.00
C PRO A 89 -5.05 19.06 4.46
N ASN A 90 -4.07 19.29 5.33
CA ASN A 90 -2.63 19.34 5.02
C ASN A 90 -2.26 20.34 3.89
N GLY A 91 -3.15 21.29 3.57
CA GLY A 91 -2.96 22.25 2.49
C GLY A 91 -3.15 21.69 1.08
N GLY A 92 -3.23 20.37 0.90
CA GLY A 92 -3.35 19.74 -0.42
C GLY A 92 -2.99 18.26 -0.41
N PHE A 93 -2.76 17.72 -1.60
CA PHE A 93 -2.10 16.43 -1.83
C PHE A 93 -1.51 16.48 -3.24
N ASP A 94 -0.25 16.06 -3.41
CA ASP A 94 0.43 16.00 -4.72
C ASP A 94 0.42 17.34 -5.49
N LEU A 95 0.71 18.45 -4.78
CA LEU A 95 0.66 19.81 -5.32
C LEU A 95 1.82 20.09 -6.29
N ASP A 96 1.54 19.91 -7.58
CA ASP A 96 2.48 20.08 -8.69
C ASP A 96 2.94 21.56 -8.82
N PRO A 97 4.22 21.85 -9.12
CA PRO A 97 4.64 23.18 -9.52
C PRO A 97 3.82 23.67 -10.73
N PHE A 98 3.26 24.88 -10.63
CA PHE A 98 2.30 25.44 -11.58
C PHE A 98 0.94 24.71 -11.67
N GLU A 99 0.49 24.03 -10.62
CA GLU A 99 -0.90 23.57 -10.50
C GLU A 99 -1.89 24.72 -10.17
N ALA A 100 -3.13 24.57 -10.61
CA ALA A 100 -4.26 25.42 -10.25
C ALA A 100 -5.58 24.64 -10.41
N ASN A 101 -6.44 24.68 -9.40
CA ASN A 101 -7.65 23.84 -9.30
C ASN A 101 -8.95 24.54 -9.75
N LYS A 102 -8.89 25.84 -10.11
CA LYS A 102 -10.07 26.66 -10.47
C LYS A 102 -9.73 27.66 -11.58
N ALA A 103 -10.36 27.56 -12.75
CA ALA A 103 -10.24 28.60 -13.78
C ALA A 103 -11.00 29.89 -13.38
N THR A 104 -10.37 31.05 -13.58
CA THR A 104 -10.89 32.37 -13.12
C THR A 104 -11.20 33.31 -14.28
N THR A 105 -10.25 33.52 -15.19
CA THR A 105 -10.42 34.39 -16.37
C THR A 105 -10.13 33.62 -17.66
N LEU A 106 -10.65 34.12 -18.79
CA LEU A 106 -10.65 33.39 -20.05
C LEU A 106 -10.65 34.34 -21.25
N THR A 107 -9.68 34.14 -22.16
CA THR A 107 -9.59 34.74 -23.49
C THR A 107 -9.58 33.65 -24.57
N ASP A 108 -10.30 33.89 -25.67
CA ASP A 108 -10.41 33.00 -26.84
C ASP A 108 -10.33 33.87 -28.10
N LEU A 109 -9.16 33.90 -28.73
CA LEU A 109 -8.84 34.83 -29.81
C LEU A 109 -8.65 34.10 -31.14
N ALA A 110 -9.50 34.40 -32.12
CA ALA A 110 -9.31 33.96 -33.51
C ALA A 110 -8.33 34.88 -34.25
N VAL A 111 -7.32 34.30 -34.89
CA VAL A 111 -6.29 35.00 -35.68
C VAL A 111 -6.02 34.24 -36.99
N THR A 112 -5.64 34.96 -38.04
CA THR A 112 -5.23 34.33 -39.31
C THR A 112 -3.72 34.15 -39.34
N ILE A 113 -3.25 32.93 -39.64
CA ILE A 113 -1.82 32.63 -39.83
C ILE A 113 -1.31 33.37 -41.08
N GLY A 114 -0.23 34.14 -40.94
CA GLY A 114 0.31 34.97 -42.00
C GLY A 114 0.96 34.17 -43.14
N ALA A 115 1.29 34.86 -44.24
CA ALA A 115 1.92 34.26 -45.42
C ALA A 115 3.28 33.57 -45.14
N GLY A 116 3.93 33.89 -44.01
CA GLY A 116 5.16 33.23 -43.54
C GLY A 116 4.94 31.93 -42.77
N GLY A 117 3.70 31.41 -42.66
CA GLY A 117 3.39 30.20 -41.91
C GLY A 117 3.36 30.37 -40.38
N PHE A 118 3.27 31.61 -39.90
CA PHE A 118 3.11 31.93 -38.49
C PHE A 118 2.32 33.22 -38.25
N VAL A 119 1.87 33.43 -37.01
CA VAL A 119 1.35 34.69 -36.50
C VAL A 119 1.84 34.89 -35.05
N ASP A 120 2.26 36.11 -34.73
CA ASP A 120 2.72 36.49 -33.40
C ASP A 120 1.58 37.20 -32.67
N VAL A 121 1.13 36.64 -31.56
CA VAL A 121 -0.03 37.10 -30.80
C VAL A 121 0.43 37.70 -29.48
N PRO A 122 0.25 39.01 -29.24
CA PRO A 122 0.49 39.60 -27.92
C PRO A 122 -0.59 39.12 -26.95
N ILE A 123 -0.19 38.72 -25.75
CA ILE A 123 -1.09 38.37 -24.65
C ILE A 123 -0.72 39.18 -23.40
N VAL A 124 -1.70 39.39 -22.53
CA VAL A 124 -1.51 40.02 -21.22
C VAL A 124 -1.86 38.99 -20.17
N LEU A 125 -0.87 38.50 -19.43
CA LEU A 125 -1.09 37.61 -18.31
C LEU A 125 -1.82 38.36 -17.20
N THR A 126 -2.78 37.69 -16.55
CA THR A 126 -3.59 38.29 -15.49
C THR A 126 -3.39 37.56 -14.16
N LYS A 127 -3.66 38.29 -13.08
CA LYS A 127 -3.84 37.76 -11.72
C LYS A 127 -5.05 38.49 -11.13
N SER A 128 -6.19 37.84 -11.15
CA SER A 128 -7.52 38.41 -10.87
C SER A 128 -7.94 38.28 -9.41
N GLU A 129 -7.41 37.28 -8.71
CA GLU A 129 -7.57 37.04 -7.27
C GLU A 129 -6.22 36.67 -6.62
N GLN A 130 -6.17 36.61 -5.29
CA GLN A 130 -4.93 36.48 -4.52
C GLN A 130 -4.21 35.14 -4.78
N GLU A 131 -5.00 34.08 -4.88
CA GLU A 131 -4.61 32.69 -5.17
C GLU A 131 -4.34 32.45 -6.67
N GLY A 132 -4.55 33.48 -7.50
CA GLY A 132 -4.44 33.42 -8.96
C GLY A 132 -3.09 33.83 -9.53
N GLY A 133 -3.04 33.82 -10.86
CA GLY A 133 -1.86 34.16 -11.66
C GLY A 133 -1.28 33.00 -12.45
N TYR A 134 -1.83 31.78 -12.34
CA TYR A 134 -1.43 30.65 -13.17
C TYR A 134 -2.09 30.78 -14.56
N ASN A 135 -1.32 31.19 -15.56
CA ASN A 135 -1.80 31.46 -16.91
C ASN A 135 -1.47 30.28 -17.83
N TYR A 136 -2.48 29.59 -18.35
CA TYR A 136 -2.33 28.46 -19.29
C TYR A 136 -2.74 28.90 -20.68
N ILE A 137 -1.92 28.59 -21.69
CA ILE A 137 -2.14 28.98 -23.08
C ILE A 137 -1.98 27.76 -24.00
N THR A 138 -2.93 27.54 -24.90
CA THR A 138 -2.86 26.56 -25.99
C THR A 138 -3.50 27.13 -27.26
N ALA A 139 -3.36 26.46 -28.40
CA ALA A 139 -3.99 26.85 -29.66
C ALA A 139 -4.44 25.65 -30.50
N VAL A 140 -5.43 25.87 -31.36
CA VAL A 140 -5.86 24.94 -32.42
C VAL A 140 -5.96 25.68 -33.75
N ILE A 141 -5.86 24.95 -34.86
CA ILE A 141 -6.29 25.44 -36.17
C ILE A 141 -7.75 25.02 -36.39
N GLN A 142 -8.58 25.94 -36.88
CA GLN A 142 -9.99 25.71 -37.19
C GLN A 142 -10.24 25.87 -38.70
N ASP A 143 -10.97 24.93 -39.29
CA ASP A 143 -11.36 25.00 -40.70
C ASP A 143 -12.69 25.74 -40.94
N SER A 144 -13.07 25.86 -42.22
CA SER A 144 -14.31 26.50 -42.65
C SER A 144 -15.59 25.73 -42.30
N GLN A 145 -15.48 24.48 -41.83
CA GLN A 145 -16.59 23.69 -41.29
C GLN A 145 -16.67 23.82 -39.75
N GLY A 146 -15.71 24.53 -39.13
CA GLY A 146 -15.63 24.72 -37.69
C GLY A 146 -14.94 23.59 -36.94
N ARG A 147 -14.42 22.56 -37.64
CA ARG A 147 -13.64 21.47 -37.03
C ARG A 147 -12.28 22.00 -36.58
N THR A 148 -11.77 21.51 -35.46
CA THR A 148 -10.47 21.92 -34.90
C THR A 148 -9.43 20.82 -35.04
N SER A 149 -8.16 21.20 -35.12
CA SER A 149 -7.03 20.31 -34.85
C SER A 149 -7.05 19.82 -33.40
N ASP A 150 -6.16 18.88 -33.07
CA ASP A 150 -5.73 18.72 -31.68
C ASP A 150 -5.04 20.00 -31.15
N ASN A 151 -4.91 20.08 -29.84
CA ASN A 151 -4.34 21.23 -29.15
C ASN A 151 -2.81 21.23 -29.28
N ALA A 152 -2.23 22.41 -29.46
CA ALA A 152 -0.79 22.60 -29.29
C ALA A 152 -0.36 22.33 -27.84
N PRO A 153 0.90 21.91 -27.59
CA PRO A 153 1.45 21.79 -26.25
C PRO A 153 1.22 23.05 -25.40
N LYS A 154 0.75 22.87 -24.16
CA LYS A 154 0.40 23.99 -23.28
C LYS A 154 1.64 24.79 -22.88
N ILE A 155 1.55 26.12 -22.98
CA ILE A 155 2.45 27.06 -22.30
C ILE A 155 1.82 27.37 -20.94
N VAL A 156 2.61 27.37 -19.88
CA VAL A 156 2.16 27.73 -18.52
C VAL A 156 3.09 28.82 -17.97
N LEU A 157 2.52 29.89 -17.43
CA LEU A 157 3.28 31.02 -16.86
C LEU A 157 2.63 31.48 -15.55
N ALA A 158 3.40 31.52 -14.46
CA ALA A 158 2.96 32.07 -13.18
C ALA A 158 3.28 33.57 -13.12
N TYR A 159 2.26 34.42 -13.31
CA TYR A 159 2.41 35.88 -13.29
C TYR A 159 2.21 36.45 -11.87
N ASN A 160 3.30 36.97 -11.28
CA ASN A 160 3.31 37.51 -9.91
C ASN A 160 2.63 36.58 -8.87
N VAL A 161 2.83 35.27 -9.05
CA VAL A 161 2.48 34.26 -8.06
C VAL A 161 3.67 34.12 -7.11
N SER A 162 3.49 34.58 -5.88
CA SER A 162 4.14 33.95 -4.74
C SER A 162 3.54 32.56 -4.59
N GLN A 163 4.27 31.55 -5.02
CA GLN A 163 3.96 30.16 -4.68
C GLN A 163 3.95 30.07 -3.13
N PRO A 164 3.18 29.16 -2.51
CA PRO A 164 3.68 28.52 -1.28
C PRO A 164 5.14 28.11 -1.51
N PRO A 165 6.02 28.11 -0.50
CA PRO A 165 7.36 27.57 -0.71
C PRO A 165 7.23 26.19 -1.38
N ASP A 166 8.00 25.97 -2.45
CA ASP A 166 8.18 24.64 -2.99
C ASP A 166 8.59 23.76 -1.79
N PRO A 167 7.85 22.68 -1.48
CA PRO A 167 8.19 21.85 -0.33
C PRO A 167 9.62 21.34 -0.43
N GLY A 168 10.18 21.24 -1.64
CA GLY A 168 11.51 20.72 -1.89
C GLY A 168 11.46 19.24 -2.18
N SER A 169 12.52 18.73 -2.82
CA SER A 169 12.58 17.32 -3.17
C SER A 169 12.57 16.45 -1.92
N GLY A 170 11.54 15.62 -1.78
CA GLY A 170 11.40 14.71 -0.65
C GLY A 170 12.53 13.67 -0.66
N ALA A 171 13.25 13.57 0.45
CA ALA A 171 14.26 12.52 0.64
C ALA A 171 14.43 12.17 2.13
N ALA A 172 14.70 10.90 2.40
CA ALA A 172 14.85 10.39 3.77
C ALA A 172 15.81 9.19 3.81
N LYS A 173 16.36 8.90 4.98
CA LYS A 173 17.00 7.60 5.26
C LYS A 173 16.44 7.01 6.55
N VAL A 174 16.23 5.70 6.54
CA VAL A 174 15.96 4.91 7.76
C VAL A 174 17.04 3.85 7.89
N GLU A 175 17.73 3.83 9.02
CA GLU A 175 18.71 2.80 9.42
C GLU A 175 18.13 1.97 10.57
N VAL A 176 18.37 0.66 10.55
CA VAL A 176 18.29 -0.19 11.74
C VAL A 176 19.69 -0.72 12.04
N TYR A 177 20.32 -0.15 13.06
CA TYR A 177 21.74 -0.28 13.40
C TYR A 177 21.93 -0.75 14.86
N SER A 178 21.62 -2.02 15.10
CA SER A 178 21.75 -2.67 16.42
C SER A 178 23.19 -2.85 16.97
N GLN A 179 24.21 -2.49 16.20
CA GLN A 179 25.65 -2.61 16.51
C GLN A 179 26.16 -4.05 16.78
N GLY A 180 27.47 -4.22 16.88
CA GLY A 180 28.10 -5.47 17.32
C GLY A 180 28.23 -6.52 16.22
N ALA A 181 27.83 -7.76 16.50
CA ALA A 181 27.94 -8.90 15.59
C ALA A 181 26.69 -9.79 15.66
N ILE A 182 26.46 -10.58 14.61
CA ILE A 182 25.28 -11.42 14.35
C ILE A 182 24.68 -12.18 15.56
N GLY A 183 25.52 -12.66 16.48
CA GLY A 183 25.12 -13.38 17.70
C GLY A 183 25.08 -12.55 18.99
N ASN A 184 25.14 -11.21 18.93
CA ASN A 184 25.02 -10.32 20.11
C ASN A 184 24.45 -8.91 19.84
N SER A 185 24.18 -8.56 18.59
CA SER A 185 23.35 -7.43 18.16
C SER A 185 21.90 -7.57 18.66
N SER A 186 21.26 -6.47 19.09
CA SER A 186 19.83 -6.43 19.43
C SER A 186 19.27 -5.02 19.24
N THR A 187 18.01 -4.87 18.81
CA THR A 187 17.33 -3.56 18.74
C THR A 187 17.06 -2.95 20.12
N ALA A 188 17.13 -3.71 21.20
CA ALA A 188 17.06 -3.19 22.58
C ALA A 188 18.25 -2.30 23.00
N ARG A 189 19.21 -2.07 22.08
CA ARG A 189 20.39 -1.22 22.30
C ARG A 189 20.13 0.21 21.82
N VAL A 190 20.55 1.19 22.62
CA VAL A 190 20.57 2.63 22.29
C VAL A 190 21.08 2.92 20.87
N ASP A 191 20.41 3.85 20.18
CA ASP A 191 20.62 4.25 18.78
C ASP A 191 20.41 3.11 17.74
N SER A 192 19.60 2.09 18.06
CA SER A 192 19.34 0.97 17.14
C SER A 192 18.43 1.33 15.96
N PHE A 193 17.60 2.35 16.08
CA PHE A 193 16.88 2.95 14.97
C PHE A 193 17.37 4.38 14.75
N ARG A 194 17.58 4.75 13.48
CA ARG A 194 17.84 6.13 13.09
C ARG A 194 16.98 6.53 11.92
N PHE A 195 16.28 7.64 12.08
CA PHE A 195 15.54 8.30 11.02
C PHE A 195 16.25 9.60 10.67
N HIS A 196 16.41 9.89 9.38
CA HIS A 196 17.05 11.08 8.85
C HIS A 196 16.13 11.74 7.83
N ASN A 197 15.89 13.05 7.98
CA ASN A 197 15.35 13.84 6.91
C ASN A 197 16.51 14.29 6.01
N ASN A 198 16.53 13.81 4.77
CA ASN A 198 17.60 14.06 3.81
C ASN A 198 17.14 14.95 2.63
N ALA A 199 15.99 15.63 2.77
CA ALA A 199 15.53 16.62 1.80
C ALA A 199 16.60 17.70 1.57
N ALA A 200 16.64 18.27 0.36
CA ALA A 200 17.59 19.32 0.01
C ALA A 200 17.14 20.71 0.48
N ASP A 201 15.82 20.92 0.50
CA ASP A 201 15.11 22.14 0.87
C ASP A 201 13.98 21.78 1.85
N GLY A 202 13.23 22.78 2.34
CA GLY A 202 12.37 22.78 3.55
C GLY A 202 11.18 21.81 3.64
N ARG A 203 11.35 20.52 3.41
CA ARG A 203 10.29 19.51 3.54
C ARG A 203 10.31 18.81 4.89
N GLU A 204 9.44 19.21 5.80
CA GLU A 204 9.28 18.60 7.12
C GLU A 204 8.63 17.20 7.05
N ILE A 205 9.17 16.24 7.81
CA ILE A 205 8.59 14.90 7.95
C ILE A 205 7.56 14.89 9.10
N ALA A 206 6.32 14.49 8.80
CA ALA A 206 5.21 14.40 9.75
C ALA A 206 5.19 13.06 10.51
N SER A 207 5.36 11.94 9.79
CA SER A 207 5.49 10.61 10.41
C SER A 207 6.42 9.69 9.62
N ILE A 208 6.99 8.73 10.33
CA ILE A 208 7.68 7.58 9.74
C ILE A 208 7.12 6.32 10.38
N SER A 209 6.77 5.35 9.55
CA SER A 209 6.33 4.04 10.00
C SER A 209 7.13 2.90 9.39
N VAL A 210 7.25 1.82 10.16
CA VAL A 210 8.02 0.62 9.82
C VAL A 210 7.14 -0.60 10.15
N ASN A 211 6.85 -1.40 9.13
CA ASN A 211 5.98 -2.58 9.21
C ASN A 211 6.79 -3.87 9.01
N LEU A 212 6.84 -4.72 10.05
CA LEU A 212 7.65 -5.93 10.12
C LEU A 212 7.02 -7.13 9.41
N ASN A 213 5.69 -7.13 9.20
CA ASN A 213 4.95 -8.19 8.50
C ASN A 213 5.37 -8.36 7.01
N THR A 214 6.21 -7.45 6.47
CA THR A 214 6.80 -7.58 5.13
C THR A 214 8.29 -7.90 5.13
N SER A 215 8.90 -8.12 6.31
CA SER A 215 10.28 -8.60 6.42
C SER A 215 10.42 -10.05 5.94
N PHE A 216 11.63 -10.42 5.53
CA PHE A 216 11.92 -11.76 4.97
C PHE A 216 11.99 -12.85 6.02
N MET A 217 12.22 -12.47 7.28
CA MET A 217 12.21 -13.36 8.43
C MET A 217 10.79 -13.34 8.99
N PRO A 218 10.08 -14.49 8.97
CA PRO A 218 8.69 -14.54 9.41
C PRO A 218 8.60 -14.28 10.93
N ASP A 219 7.42 -13.85 11.37
CA ASP A 219 7.01 -13.87 12.78
C ASP A 219 7.87 -13.05 13.76
N VAL A 220 8.56 -12.05 13.24
CA VAL A 220 9.24 -11.00 14.00
C VAL A 220 8.28 -9.83 14.26
N VAL A 221 8.08 -9.47 15.53
CA VAL A 221 7.15 -8.42 15.99
C VAL A 221 7.81 -7.45 16.98
N TYR A 222 7.31 -6.22 17.05
CA TYR A 222 7.61 -5.30 18.15
C TYR A 222 7.05 -5.88 19.46
N ASP A 223 7.91 -6.05 20.47
CA ASP A 223 7.50 -6.55 21.80
C ASP A 223 7.81 -5.54 22.91
N PRO A 224 7.05 -4.44 23.01
CA PRO A 224 7.25 -3.43 24.06
C PRO A 224 6.87 -3.93 25.48
N ASN A 225 6.48 -5.20 25.65
CA ASN A 225 5.91 -5.73 26.92
C ASN A 225 6.51 -7.07 27.40
N GLY A 226 7.35 -7.76 26.62
CA GLY A 226 7.83 -9.11 26.92
C GLY A 226 6.69 -10.14 26.90
N SER A 227 5.88 -10.10 25.83
CA SER A 227 4.59 -10.78 25.69
C SER A 227 4.42 -11.59 24.40
N ALA A 228 5.31 -11.40 23.42
CA ALA A 228 5.39 -12.13 22.16
C ALA A 228 6.61 -13.05 22.10
N GLY A 229 7.78 -12.58 22.55
CA GLY A 229 9.02 -13.34 22.61
C GLY A 229 9.43 -13.66 24.03
N ASP A 230 10.65 -13.31 24.45
CA ASP A 230 11.08 -13.54 25.84
C ASP A 230 10.31 -12.65 26.85
N VAL A 231 10.43 -12.97 28.15
CA VAL A 231 9.69 -12.28 29.23
C VAL A 231 10.19 -10.86 29.58
N VAL A 232 11.05 -10.27 28.76
CA VAL A 232 11.53 -8.87 28.85
C VAL A 232 11.06 -8.10 27.61
N GLY A 233 10.69 -6.83 27.81
CA GLY A 233 10.35 -5.93 26.70
C GLY A 233 10.72 -4.49 27.01
N ILE A 234 11.25 -3.79 26.02
CA ILE A 234 11.57 -2.36 26.02
C ILE A 234 10.64 -1.66 25.03
N GLY A 235 9.78 -0.79 25.55
CA GLY A 235 8.95 0.10 24.74
C GLY A 235 9.76 1.16 23.98
N PHE A 236 9.13 1.80 23.00
CA PHE A 236 9.71 2.91 22.22
C PHE A 236 10.38 3.94 23.14
N THR A 237 11.71 4.02 23.06
CA THR A 237 12.55 4.85 23.93
C THR A 237 13.41 5.79 23.07
N PRO A 238 13.04 7.08 22.96
CA PRO A 238 13.85 8.09 22.30
C PRO A 238 15.24 8.24 22.95
N ASP A 239 16.28 8.27 22.12
CA ASP A 239 17.68 8.40 22.55
C ASP A 239 18.23 9.81 22.26
N ALA A 240 18.12 10.27 21.00
CA ALA A 240 18.57 11.59 20.56
C ALA A 240 17.66 12.21 19.50
N GLY A 241 17.86 13.50 19.23
CA GLY A 241 17.15 14.25 18.18
C GLY A 241 15.74 14.72 18.55
N GLY A 242 14.99 14.00 19.38
CA GLY A 242 13.53 14.20 19.53
C GLY A 242 13.04 15.58 19.99
N ALA A 243 13.89 16.40 20.60
CA ALA A 243 13.57 17.79 20.97
C ALA A 243 13.93 18.83 19.90
N ALA A 244 14.63 18.40 18.84
CA ALA A 244 14.88 19.17 17.63
C ALA A 244 13.81 18.79 16.59
N THR A 245 13.68 17.49 16.28
CA THR A 245 12.72 16.95 15.30
C THR A 245 11.24 17.03 15.72
N GLY A 246 10.88 17.76 16.79
CA GLY A 246 9.51 17.86 17.30
C GLY A 246 8.83 16.51 17.60
N GLN A 247 9.55 15.49 18.07
CA GLN A 247 9.00 14.15 18.26
C GLN A 247 7.88 14.18 19.32
N SER A 248 6.65 13.92 18.88
CA SER A 248 5.44 14.25 19.65
C SER A 248 4.76 13.02 20.26
N THR A 249 4.63 11.94 19.49
CA THR A 249 4.06 10.66 19.96
C THR A 249 4.51 9.49 19.08
N HIS A 250 4.15 8.27 19.47
CA HIS A 250 4.28 7.06 18.66
C HIS A 250 3.02 6.20 18.79
N GLN A 251 2.82 5.26 17.88
CA GLN A 251 1.74 4.28 17.92
C GLN A 251 2.25 2.90 17.47
N PHE A 252 2.04 1.89 18.32
CA PHE A 252 2.05 0.49 17.90
C PHE A 252 0.67 0.10 17.36
N SER A 253 0.64 -0.68 16.28
CA SER A 253 -0.56 -1.06 15.55
C SER A 253 -0.35 -2.38 14.80
N LEU A 254 -1.43 -2.98 14.29
CA LEU A 254 -1.45 -4.36 13.80
C LEU A 254 -1.00 -5.34 14.91
N PRO A 255 -1.79 -5.51 15.99
CA PRO A 255 -1.41 -6.39 17.10
C PRO A 255 -1.41 -7.86 16.66
N ARG A 256 -0.33 -8.57 16.93
CA ARG A 256 -0.14 -9.98 16.58
C ARG A 256 0.64 -10.70 17.67
N ASP A 257 0.10 -11.82 18.13
CA ASP A 257 0.71 -12.75 19.09
C ASP A 257 1.28 -12.14 20.39
N GLY A 258 0.73 -11.02 20.84
CA GLY A 258 1.17 -10.31 22.07
C GLY A 258 2.07 -9.10 21.79
N GLY A 259 2.59 -8.99 20.58
CA GLY A 259 3.34 -7.86 20.06
C GLY A 259 2.57 -7.14 18.95
N PHE A 260 3.29 -6.46 18.05
CA PHE A 260 2.73 -5.65 16.98
C PHE A 260 3.57 -5.73 15.71
N ASP A 261 2.97 -5.67 14.53
CA ASP A 261 3.70 -5.63 13.25
C ASP A 261 4.10 -4.22 12.81
N LYS A 262 3.35 -3.16 13.18
CA LYS A 262 3.62 -1.78 12.74
C LYS A 262 3.88 -0.83 13.90
N LEU A 263 5.03 -0.15 13.87
CA LEU A 263 5.30 1.08 14.59
C LEU A 263 5.10 2.29 13.66
N GLU A 264 4.55 3.37 14.19
CA GLU A 264 4.56 4.70 13.58
C GLU A 264 5.01 5.74 14.60
N VAL A 265 5.91 6.64 14.20
CA VAL A 265 6.47 7.72 15.03
C VAL A 265 6.10 9.05 14.40
N PHE A 266 5.59 9.98 15.21
CA PHE A 266 5.08 11.26 14.79
C PHE A 266 5.96 12.41 15.29
N PHE A 267 6.04 13.44 14.46
CA PHE A 267 6.89 14.61 14.60
C PHE A 267 6.05 15.89 14.41
N THR A 268 6.65 17.07 14.59
CA THR A 268 6.02 18.38 14.32
C THR A 268 7.02 19.47 13.89
N ASP A 269 8.28 19.09 13.65
CA ASP A 269 9.41 20.01 13.47
C ASP A 269 10.63 19.23 12.88
N PHE A 270 10.41 18.15 12.11
CA PHE A 270 11.50 17.28 11.64
C PHE A 270 12.11 17.83 10.35
N ASP A 271 12.99 18.81 10.55
CA ASP A 271 13.57 19.68 9.52
C ASP A 271 14.62 18.96 8.65
N PRO A 272 14.91 19.41 7.41
CA PRO A 272 15.93 18.82 6.54
C PRO A 272 17.34 18.86 7.14
N GLY A 273 18.04 17.72 7.08
CA GLY A 273 19.37 17.53 7.65
C GLY A 273 19.37 17.11 9.13
N GLU A 274 18.21 17.01 9.77
CA GLU A 274 18.09 16.50 11.14
C GLU A 274 18.15 14.97 11.24
N THR A 275 18.19 14.46 12.47
CA THR A 275 18.22 13.02 12.75
C THR A 275 17.57 12.71 14.09
N PHE A 276 16.65 11.74 14.11
CA PHE A 276 16.03 11.18 15.31
C PHE A 276 16.56 9.76 15.55
N THR A 277 16.86 9.42 16.82
CA THR A 277 17.29 8.05 17.19
C THR A 277 16.51 7.51 18.38
N PHE A 278 16.29 6.20 18.39
CA PHE A 278 15.55 5.49 19.44
C PHE A 278 15.92 4.00 19.49
N HIS A 279 15.45 3.31 20.53
CA HIS A 279 15.52 1.85 20.66
C HIS A 279 14.22 1.24 21.24
N LEU A 280 14.06 -0.07 21.06
CA LEU A 280 12.95 -0.89 21.55
C LEU A 280 13.22 -2.40 21.35
N ASP A 281 12.43 -3.27 21.97
CA ASP A 281 12.48 -4.70 21.70
C ASP A 281 11.67 -5.09 20.46
N ILE A 282 12.28 -5.99 19.68
CA ILE A 282 11.69 -6.72 18.57
C ILE A 282 12.13 -8.16 18.72
N ASP A 283 11.18 -9.08 18.66
CA ASP A 283 11.38 -10.48 18.99
C ASP A 283 10.62 -11.41 18.02
N PRO A 284 11.12 -12.64 17.78
CA PRO A 284 10.38 -13.66 17.05
C PRO A 284 9.36 -14.34 17.96
N THR A 285 8.12 -14.53 17.50
CA THR A 285 7.06 -15.13 18.33
C THR A 285 7.34 -16.58 18.73
N SER A 286 8.16 -17.32 17.97
CA SER A 286 8.42 -18.74 18.25
C SER A 286 9.20 -19.00 19.53
N VAL A 287 9.78 -17.98 20.18
CA VAL A 287 10.43 -18.08 21.50
C VAL A 287 9.59 -17.56 22.68
N LYS A 288 8.27 -17.41 22.49
CA LYS A 288 7.32 -16.87 23.45
C LYS A 288 7.42 -17.42 24.87
N GLY A 289 7.52 -16.53 25.84
CA GLY A 289 7.63 -16.85 27.27
C GLY A 289 8.94 -17.51 27.66
N SER A 290 9.97 -17.48 26.81
CA SER A 290 11.32 -17.90 27.16
C SER A 290 12.02 -16.90 28.10
N ALA A 291 13.19 -17.27 28.63
CA ALA A 291 13.97 -16.38 29.49
C ALA A 291 15.02 -15.62 28.68
N ALA A 292 15.16 -14.31 28.92
CA ALA A 292 16.08 -13.44 28.21
C ALA A 292 17.54 -13.93 28.12
N PRO A 293 18.22 -13.79 26.96
CA PRO A 293 17.76 -13.21 25.68
C PRO A 293 17.24 -14.30 24.72
N GLY A 294 16.32 -15.14 25.20
CA GLY A 294 15.88 -16.34 24.50
C GLY A 294 16.99 -17.40 24.32
N PRO A 295 16.66 -18.57 23.75
CA PRO A 295 17.64 -19.60 23.44
C PRO A 295 18.67 -19.09 22.42
N ALA A 296 19.96 -19.22 22.74
CA ALA A 296 21.10 -18.80 21.91
C ALA A 296 21.14 -17.32 21.45
N GLY A 297 20.29 -16.44 22.00
CA GLY A 297 20.15 -15.07 21.51
C GLY A 297 19.17 -14.91 20.34
N ALA A 298 18.13 -15.76 20.27
CA ALA A 298 17.02 -15.59 19.34
C ALA A 298 16.19 -14.32 19.64
N SER A 299 15.96 -14.02 20.93
CA SER A 299 15.39 -12.74 21.39
C SER A 299 16.45 -11.63 21.42
N SER A 300 17.03 -11.40 20.24
CA SER A 300 18.05 -10.38 19.97
C SER A 300 18.13 -10.18 18.46
N ILE A 301 17.05 -9.61 17.94
CA ILE A 301 16.87 -9.27 16.53
C ILE A 301 17.81 -8.09 16.17
N SER A 302 18.52 -8.20 15.05
CA SER A 302 19.36 -7.11 14.53
C SER A 302 18.61 -6.34 13.43
N GLY A 303 19.25 -5.35 12.81
CA GLY A 303 18.67 -4.70 11.63
C GLY A 303 18.55 -5.64 10.43
N LEU A 304 19.46 -6.62 10.29
CA LEU A 304 19.51 -7.53 9.15
C LEU A 304 18.23 -8.35 9.00
N GLU A 305 17.77 -8.96 10.11
CA GLU A 305 16.53 -9.74 10.20
C GLU A 305 15.32 -8.97 9.66
N LEU A 306 15.31 -7.64 9.76
CA LEU A 306 14.20 -6.78 9.32
C LEU A 306 14.25 -6.41 7.82
N SER A 307 15.18 -6.96 7.05
CA SER A 307 15.22 -6.75 5.59
C SER A 307 13.88 -7.14 4.94
N GLY A 308 13.34 -6.30 4.06
CA GLY A 308 12.00 -6.41 3.51
C GLY A 308 10.93 -5.63 4.27
N ALA A 309 11.14 -5.27 5.56
CA ALA A 309 10.17 -4.49 6.33
C ALA A 309 9.86 -3.17 5.62
N THR A 310 8.57 -2.88 5.43
CA THR A 310 8.11 -1.73 4.66
C THR A 310 8.25 -0.47 5.50
N VAL A 311 8.96 0.51 4.95
CA VAL A 311 9.11 1.85 5.52
C VAL A 311 8.26 2.82 4.72
N THR A 312 7.36 3.54 5.38
CA THR A 312 6.58 4.62 4.79
C THR A 312 6.88 5.92 5.53
N VAL A 313 7.31 6.93 4.77
CA VAL A 313 7.56 8.31 5.23
C VAL A 313 6.39 9.17 4.76
N GLN A 314 5.88 10.01 5.65
CA GLN A 314 4.79 10.95 5.41
C GLN A 314 5.32 12.36 5.68
N PHE A 315 5.16 13.28 4.73
CA PHE A 315 5.51 14.69 4.87
C PHE A 315 4.28 15.52 5.32
N GLU A 316 4.54 16.69 5.93
CA GLU A 316 3.50 17.62 6.40
C GLU A 316 2.58 18.13 5.25
N ASP A 317 3.12 18.22 4.03
CA ASP A 317 2.36 18.60 2.81
C ASP A 317 1.40 17.50 2.28
N GLY A 318 1.28 16.37 2.99
CA GLY A 318 0.44 15.24 2.59
C GLY A 318 1.10 14.26 1.60
N GLY A 319 2.25 14.59 1.03
CA GLY A 319 3.04 13.68 0.19
C GLY A 319 3.69 12.54 0.98
N SER A 320 3.95 11.42 0.31
CA SER A 320 4.52 10.22 0.94
C SER A 320 5.48 9.47 0.04
N MET A 321 6.48 8.83 0.65
CA MET A 321 7.38 7.87 0.01
C MET A 321 7.30 6.53 0.73
N THR A 322 7.47 5.43 0.01
CA THR A 322 7.53 4.08 0.59
C THR A 322 8.63 3.25 -0.06
N GLY A 323 9.32 2.44 0.75
CA GLY A 323 10.30 1.46 0.32
C GLY A 323 10.40 0.31 1.32
N GLN A 324 11.48 -0.48 1.25
CA GLN A 324 11.72 -1.61 2.15
C GLN A 324 13.17 -1.63 2.59
N LEU A 325 13.42 -1.98 3.86
CA LEU A 325 14.78 -2.15 4.38
C LEU A 325 15.54 -3.22 3.59
N PHE A 326 16.85 -3.06 3.41
CA PHE A 326 17.71 -4.11 2.87
C PHE A 326 19.11 -4.09 3.51
N ALA A 327 19.78 -5.24 3.51
CA ALA A 327 21.13 -5.41 4.04
C ALA A 327 22.16 -4.50 3.34
N LEU A 328 23.14 -4.02 4.11
CA LEU A 328 24.34 -3.36 3.56
C LEU A 328 25.21 -4.36 2.79
N ASP A 329 26.03 -3.85 1.87
CA ASP A 329 26.99 -4.66 1.12
C ASP A 329 27.99 -5.44 2.00
N GLU A 330 28.29 -6.67 1.59
CA GLU A 330 29.43 -7.44 2.12
C GLU A 330 30.75 -6.66 2.06
N GLY A 331 31.20 -6.24 3.26
CA GLY A 331 32.40 -5.44 3.47
C GLY A 331 32.15 -4.06 4.07
N ALA A 332 30.90 -3.58 4.09
CA ALA A 332 30.51 -2.41 4.87
C ALA A 332 30.64 -2.67 6.37
N GLU A 333 30.81 -1.61 7.17
CA GLU A 333 30.83 -1.77 8.63
C GLU A 333 29.46 -2.27 9.10
N PHE A 334 29.45 -3.30 9.96
CA PHE A 334 28.22 -3.90 10.52
C PHE A 334 27.24 -4.54 9.53
N TYR A 335 27.64 -4.86 8.28
CA TYR A 335 26.73 -5.42 7.25
C TYR A 335 25.93 -6.67 7.66
N LYS A 336 26.43 -7.47 8.61
CA LYS A 336 25.73 -8.66 9.14
C LYS A 336 24.69 -8.37 10.24
N VAL A 337 24.47 -7.10 10.60
CA VAL A 337 23.57 -6.68 11.70
C VAL A 337 22.79 -5.38 11.40
N HIS A 338 22.84 -4.90 10.16
CA HIS A 338 22.30 -3.60 9.73
C HIS A 338 21.44 -3.79 8.47
N ALA A 339 20.27 -3.14 8.43
CA ALA A 339 19.52 -2.91 7.20
C ALA A 339 19.08 -1.45 7.11
N GLU A 340 19.06 -0.90 5.90
CA GLU A 340 18.67 0.50 5.64
C GLU A 340 17.72 0.63 4.45
N ILE A 341 17.11 1.81 4.32
CA ILE A 341 16.54 2.28 3.06
C ILE A 341 16.83 3.77 2.88
N VAL A 342 17.26 4.14 1.67
CA VAL A 342 17.37 5.53 1.21
C VAL A 342 16.20 5.81 0.27
N LEU A 343 15.42 6.85 0.55
CA LEU A 343 14.24 7.24 -0.20
C LEU A 343 14.44 8.62 -0.82
N ASN A 344 13.99 8.78 -2.06
CA ASN A 344 13.69 10.06 -2.69
C ASN A 344 12.65 9.86 -3.80
N GLU A 345 12.12 10.96 -4.35
CA GLU A 345 11.02 10.96 -5.33
C GLU A 345 11.38 10.44 -6.73
N ALA A 346 12.66 10.15 -7.03
CA ALA A 346 13.04 9.62 -8.33
C ALA A 346 12.58 8.16 -8.48
N ALA A 347 11.80 7.86 -9.53
CA ALA A 347 11.18 6.55 -9.72
C ALA A 347 12.15 5.35 -9.57
N LEU A 348 11.78 4.39 -8.72
CA LEU A 348 12.51 3.15 -8.53
C LEU A 348 12.21 2.15 -9.68
N PRO A 349 13.17 1.28 -10.04
CA PRO A 349 12.92 0.15 -10.92
C PRO A 349 12.01 -0.89 -10.23
N ALA A 350 11.31 -1.68 -11.05
CA ALA A 350 10.51 -2.80 -10.55
C ALA A 350 11.39 -3.81 -9.78
N ALA A 351 10.84 -4.36 -8.69
CA ALA A 351 11.49 -5.39 -7.90
C ALA A 351 11.94 -6.58 -8.76
N PRO A 352 13.11 -7.20 -8.48
CA PRO A 352 13.49 -8.44 -9.12
C PRO A 352 12.61 -9.60 -8.61
N SER A 353 12.51 -10.68 -9.38
CA SER A 353 11.87 -11.92 -8.93
C SER A 353 12.86 -13.08 -8.91
N LEU A 354 12.69 -13.98 -7.93
CA LEU A 354 13.58 -15.12 -7.69
C LEU A 354 12.91 -16.45 -8.07
N LEU A 355 13.71 -17.33 -8.68
CA LEU A 355 13.36 -18.73 -8.95
C LEU A 355 14.56 -19.65 -8.65
N ALA A 356 14.36 -20.70 -7.84
CA ALA A 356 15.36 -21.73 -7.64
C ALA A 356 15.34 -22.71 -8.83
N VAL A 357 16.36 -22.67 -9.68
CA VAL A 357 16.38 -23.35 -10.98
C VAL A 357 16.52 -24.85 -10.81
N GLY A 358 15.50 -25.60 -11.22
CA GLY A 358 15.45 -27.06 -11.09
C GLY A 358 14.88 -27.55 -9.76
N VAL A 359 14.54 -26.65 -8.85
CA VAL A 359 13.62 -26.91 -7.72
C VAL A 359 12.18 -26.73 -8.24
N GLY A 360 11.21 -27.34 -7.56
CA GLY A 360 9.79 -27.08 -7.78
C GLY A 360 9.35 -25.77 -7.13
N THR A 361 8.10 -25.71 -6.67
CA THR A 361 7.62 -24.63 -5.79
C THR A 361 8.49 -24.57 -4.52
N ALA A 362 8.88 -23.36 -4.11
CA ALA A 362 9.48 -23.11 -2.80
C ALA A 362 8.38 -22.61 -1.82
N PRO A 363 8.48 -22.89 -0.50
CA PRO A 363 9.62 -23.46 0.21
C PRO A 363 9.85 -24.95 -0.09
N ALA A 364 11.11 -25.41 -0.07
CA ALA A 364 11.44 -26.79 -0.46
C ALA A 364 12.65 -27.39 0.28
N ILE A 365 12.58 -28.69 0.58
CA ILE A 365 13.72 -29.50 1.02
C ILE A 365 14.41 -30.08 -0.22
N VAL A 366 15.74 -29.98 -0.32
CA VAL A 366 16.53 -30.43 -1.47
C VAL A 366 17.68 -31.35 -1.06
N GLY A 367 17.96 -32.36 -1.88
CA GLY A 367 19.07 -33.32 -1.68
C GLY A 367 20.43 -32.88 -2.23
N SER A 368 20.59 -31.59 -2.57
CA SER A 368 21.85 -31.03 -3.09
C SER A 368 22.12 -29.68 -2.44
N ALA A 369 23.33 -29.52 -1.89
CA ALA A 369 23.79 -28.23 -1.39
C ALA A 369 24.08 -27.24 -2.52
N ALA A 370 24.56 -27.71 -3.68
CA ALA A 370 24.74 -26.86 -4.86
C ALA A 370 23.37 -26.57 -5.49
N GLN A 371 23.06 -25.28 -5.63
CA GLN A 371 21.79 -24.77 -6.18
C GLN A 371 22.05 -23.60 -7.13
N THR A 372 21.03 -23.11 -7.82
CA THR A 372 21.12 -21.92 -8.68
C THR A 372 19.89 -21.06 -8.51
N ILE A 373 20.08 -19.81 -8.09
CA ILE A 373 19.00 -18.83 -7.95
C ILE A 373 19.01 -17.97 -9.21
N ARG A 374 17.93 -18.03 -9.98
CA ARG A 374 17.65 -17.10 -11.07
C ARG A 374 17.07 -15.82 -10.49
N ILE A 375 17.66 -14.70 -10.84
CA ILE A 375 17.15 -13.35 -10.58
C ILE A 375 16.66 -12.79 -11.91
N ALA A 376 15.36 -12.50 -12.03
CA ALA A 376 14.77 -11.85 -13.20
C ALA A 376 14.47 -10.37 -12.90
N GLY A 377 14.60 -9.49 -13.90
CA GLY A 377 14.44 -8.05 -13.70
C GLY A 377 14.76 -7.20 -14.94
N PRO A 378 14.91 -5.88 -14.79
CA PRO A 378 15.26 -4.97 -15.90
C PRO A 378 16.64 -5.29 -16.49
N VAL A 379 16.73 -5.37 -17.82
CA VAL A 379 18.00 -5.66 -18.53
C VAL A 379 19.05 -4.59 -18.22
N GLY A 380 20.24 -5.04 -17.77
CA GLY A 380 21.36 -4.17 -17.41
C GLY A 380 21.33 -3.62 -15.98
N ALA A 381 20.30 -3.95 -15.17
CA ALA A 381 20.27 -3.60 -13.76
C ALA A 381 21.35 -4.34 -12.96
N SER A 382 21.96 -3.64 -11.98
CA SER A 382 22.71 -4.29 -10.89
C SER A 382 21.71 -4.92 -9.92
N VAL A 383 21.99 -6.12 -9.43
CA VAL A 383 21.18 -6.80 -8.41
C VAL A 383 22.06 -7.38 -7.31
N ARG A 384 21.68 -7.16 -6.05
CA ARG A 384 22.30 -7.79 -4.87
C ARG A 384 21.37 -8.91 -4.37
N LEU A 385 21.87 -10.16 -4.39
CA LEU A 385 21.20 -11.33 -3.82
C LEU A 385 21.76 -11.59 -2.43
N LEU A 386 20.92 -11.45 -1.41
CA LEU A 386 21.24 -11.84 -0.04
C LEU A 386 20.96 -13.33 0.14
N GLN A 387 21.97 -14.11 0.52
CA GLN A 387 21.81 -15.45 1.08
C GLN A 387 22.04 -15.38 2.59
N THR A 388 21.05 -15.83 3.37
CA THR A 388 21.24 -16.13 4.79
C THR A 388 21.25 -17.64 5.04
N GLU A 389 21.90 -18.05 6.14
CA GLU A 389 21.56 -19.29 6.85
C GLU A 389 20.83 -18.87 8.12
N THR A 390 19.69 -19.48 8.40
CA THR A 390 18.86 -19.21 9.58
C THR A 390 18.72 -20.47 10.43
N ALA A 391 18.39 -20.27 11.71
CA ALA A 391 18.25 -21.30 12.71
C ALA A 391 16.99 -21.10 13.55
N LEU A 392 16.46 -22.22 14.05
CA LEU A 392 15.26 -22.30 14.87
C LEU A 392 15.65 -22.79 16.27
N HIS A 393 16.05 -21.86 17.13
CA HIS A 393 16.46 -22.16 18.49
C HIS A 393 15.24 -22.20 19.41
N LEU A 394 14.91 -23.39 19.91
CA LEU A 394 13.72 -23.62 20.77
C LEU A 394 14.08 -24.27 22.13
N ALA A 395 15.38 -24.35 22.44
CA ALA A 395 15.91 -25.06 23.60
C ALA A 395 15.52 -24.38 24.94
N GLY A 396 14.48 -24.89 25.59
CA GLY A 396 13.96 -24.36 26.85
C GLY A 396 12.82 -23.35 26.71
N VAL A 397 12.32 -23.12 25.49
CA VAL A 397 11.09 -22.36 25.24
C VAL A 397 9.88 -23.16 25.78
N PRO A 398 8.89 -22.53 26.45
CA PRO A 398 7.63 -23.16 26.82
C PRO A 398 6.96 -23.88 25.63
N GLY A 399 6.36 -25.05 25.86
CA GLY A 399 5.75 -25.87 24.80
C GLY A 399 6.73 -26.52 23.82
N GLY A 400 7.99 -26.09 23.78
CA GLY A 400 8.92 -26.37 22.68
C GLY A 400 8.83 -25.34 21.55
N GLY A 401 8.15 -24.22 21.76
CA GLY A 401 7.88 -23.18 20.75
C GLY A 401 6.42 -22.71 20.80
N PHE A 402 6.15 -21.55 20.21
CA PHE A 402 4.81 -21.02 19.97
C PHE A 402 4.58 -20.86 18.47
N ASP A 403 3.48 -21.43 17.96
CA ASP A 403 3.03 -21.35 16.56
C ASP A 403 4.14 -21.61 15.50
N VAL A 404 4.94 -22.65 15.74
CA VAL A 404 6.17 -22.92 14.96
C VAL A 404 5.86 -23.55 13.61
N ASP A 405 6.14 -22.80 12.56
CA ASP A 405 5.76 -23.14 11.18
C ASP A 405 6.86 -23.91 10.41
N PRO A 406 6.51 -24.72 9.39
CA PRO A 406 7.51 -25.31 8.50
C PRO A 406 8.30 -24.23 7.75
N PHE A 407 9.63 -24.32 7.81
CA PHE A 407 10.55 -23.27 7.35
C PHE A 407 10.33 -21.90 8.06
N GLU A 408 9.95 -21.91 9.34
CA GLU A 408 10.13 -20.78 10.26
C GLU A 408 11.52 -20.84 10.92
N ALA A 409 12.08 -19.69 11.30
CA ALA A 409 13.39 -19.58 11.94
C ALA A 409 13.48 -18.27 12.73
N ASN A 410 14.10 -18.35 13.92
CA ASN A 410 14.15 -17.26 14.88
C ASN A 410 15.54 -16.61 15.06
N LYS A 411 16.56 -17.05 14.31
CA LYS A 411 17.84 -16.33 14.26
C LYS A 411 18.58 -16.48 12.92
N VAL A 412 19.20 -15.40 12.43
CA VAL A 412 20.16 -15.47 11.31
C VAL A 412 21.55 -15.83 11.86
N VAL A 413 22.24 -16.80 11.24
CA VAL A 413 23.54 -17.34 11.71
C VAL A 413 24.66 -17.23 10.66
N PHE A 414 24.33 -17.07 9.38
CA PHE A 414 25.28 -16.72 8.32
C PHE A 414 24.65 -15.74 7.33
N VAL A 415 25.51 -14.95 6.67
CA VAL A 415 25.16 -13.92 5.67
C VAL A 415 26.23 -13.91 4.59
N ARG A 416 25.79 -13.83 3.33
CA ARG A 416 26.60 -13.57 2.13
C ARG A 416 25.76 -12.76 1.13
N ASP A 417 26.42 -11.85 0.42
CA ASP A 417 25.85 -11.23 -0.77
C ASP A 417 26.48 -11.82 -2.05
N ASP A 418 25.69 -11.88 -3.12
CA ASP A 418 26.17 -12.06 -4.49
C ASP A 418 25.64 -10.92 -5.36
N VAL A 419 26.55 -10.08 -5.86
CA VAL A 419 26.22 -8.97 -6.79
C VAL A 419 26.35 -9.45 -8.23
N ALA A 420 25.32 -9.22 -9.03
CA ALA A 420 25.26 -9.62 -10.44
C ALA A 420 24.61 -8.53 -11.32
N VAL A 421 24.70 -8.68 -12.63
CA VAL A 421 24.05 -7.79 -13.60
C VAL A 421 23.08 -8.59 -14.46
N ILE A 422 21.83 -8.12 -14.57
CA ILE A 422 20.78 -8.76 -15.35
C ILE A 422 21.17 -8.76 -16.84
N GLY A 423 21.29 -9.94 -17.44
CA GLY A 423 21.69 -10.10 -18.84
C GLY A 423 20.59 -9.72 -19.83
N ALA A 424 20.94 -9.70 -21.13
CA ALA A 424 20.01 -9.38 -22.22
C ALA A 424 18.80 -10.34 -22.35
N GLY A 425 18.78 -11.45 -21.61
CA GLY A 425 17.63 -12.35 -21.49
C GLY A 425 16.59 -11.93 -20.44
N GLY A 426 16.80 -10.81 -19.72
CA GLY A 426 15.93 -10.37 -18.62
C GLY A 426 16.15 -11.10 -17.29
N PHE A 427 17.23 -11.89 -17.19
CA PHE A 427 17.62 -12.58 -15.95
C PHE A 427 19.14 -12.77 -15.84
N VAL A 428 19.60 -13.20 -14.66
CA VAL A 428 20.92 -13.77 -14.40
C VAL A 428 20.78 -14.99 -13.48
N ASP A 429 21.62 -16.01 -13.67
CA ASP A 429 21.63 -17.23 -12.87
C ASP A 429 22.84 -17.23 -11.92
N VAL A 430 22.58 -17.18 -10.60
CA VAL A 430 23.62 -17.13 -9.56
C VAL A 430 23.80 -18.51 -8.92
N PRO A 431 25.00 -19.12 -9.00
CA PRO A 431 25.28 -20.40 -8.36
C PRO A 431 25.53 -20.22 -6.86
N VAL A 432 24.67 -20.80 -6.03
CA VAL A 432 24.73 -20.71 -4.56
C VAL A 432 25.03 -22.08 -3.94
N THR A 433 25.47 -22.07 -2.68
CA THR A 433 25.65 -23.31 -1.90
C THR A 433 24.87 -23.19 -0.62
N LEU A 434 23.85 -24.04 -0.46
CA LEU A 434 23.08 -24.13 0.77
C LEU A 434 23.99 -24.56 1.92
N ARG A 435 23.71 -24.01 3.09
CA ARG A 435 24.48 -24.24 4.31
C ARG A 435 23.64 -24.97 5.34
N ASP A 436 24.32 -25.81 6.10
CA ASP A 436 23.79 -26.64 7.17
C ASP A 436 24.92 -26.79 8.19
N SER A 437 25.05 -25.81 9.08
CA SER A 437 26.22 -25.64 9.96
C SER A 437 25.94 -25.80 11.45
N LEU A 438 24.66 -25.83 11.84
CA LEU A 438 24.16 -26.04 13.20
C LEU A 438 23.03 -27.08 13.15
N ALA A 439 22.82 -27.85 14.22
CA ALA A 439 21.74 -28.84 14.27
C ALA A 439 20.35 -28.19 14.21
N GLU A 440 20.25 -26.96 14.74
CA GLU A 440 19.08 -26.08 14.70
C GLU A 440 19.02 -25.21 13.43
N GLY A 441 20.00 -25.33 12.52
CA GLY A 441 20.18 -24.48 11.33
C GLY A 441 19.61 -25.07 10.04
N GLY A 442 20.37 -24.97 8.95
CA GLY A 442 20.05 -25.64 7.67
C GLY A 442 19.02 -24.94 6.78
N LEU A 443 18.27 -23.98 7.33
CA LEU A 443 17.36 -23.13 6.57
C LEU A 443 18.15 -22.03 5.85
N ASN A 444 17.91 -21.88 4.55
CA ASN A 444 18.59 -20.91 3.69
C ASN A 444 17.53 -20.01 3.04
N TYR A 445 17.51 -18.73 3.40
CA TYR A 445 16.58 -17.77 2.82
C TYR A 445 17.30 -16.90 1.79
N PHE A 446 16.59 -16.54 0.73
CA PHE A 446 17.08 -15.70 -0.37
C PHE A 446 16.09 -14.58 -0.67
N ILE A 447 16.60 -13.34 -0.71
CA ILE A 447 15.92 -12.15 -1.21
C ILE A 447 16.88 -11.32 -2.07
N ALA A 448 16.36 -10.54 -3.00
CA ALA A 448 17.16 -9.65 -3.85
C ALA A 448 16.50 -8.28 -4.04
N VAL A 449 17.34 -7.31 -4.38
CA VAL A 449 16.94 -5.96 -4.83
C VAL A 449 17.67 -5.61 -6.12
N VAL A 450 17.08 -4.71 -6.92
CA VAL A 450 17.84 -3.91 -7.88
C VAL A 450 18.54 -2.78 -7.11
N GLU A 451 19.82 -2.60 -7.37
CA GLU A 451 20.64 -1.55 -6.77
C GLU A 451 20.86 -0.40 -7.75
N LEU A 452 20.79 0.84 -7.24
CA LEU A 452 20.97 2.07 -8.00
C LEU A 452 22.31 2.75 -7.66
N PRO A 453 22.97 3.46 -8.60
CA PRO A 453 24.25 4.15 -8.34
C PRO A 453 24.20 5.30 -7.33
N ASP A 454 23.01 5.66 -6.83
CA ASP A 454 22.79 6.65 -5.77
C ASP A 454 22.62 6.02 -4.37
N GLY A 455 22.84 4.70 -4.25
CA GLY A 455 22.73 3.94 -3.00
C GLY A 455 21.31 3.45 -2.69
N ARG A 456 20.32 3.75 -3.53
CA ARG A 456 18.94 3.27 -3.33
C ARG A 456 18.76 1.86 -3.83
N THR A 457 17.73 1.20 -3.29
CA THR A 457 17.31 -0.16 -3.66
C THR A 457 15.86 -0.14 -4.16
N SER A 458 15.50 -1.11 -5.01
CA SER A 458 14.08 -1.41 -5.27
C SER A 458 13.41 -2.01 -4.04
N SER A 459 12.08 -2.14 -4.08
CA SER A 459 11.38 -3.16 -3.29
C SER A 459 12.04 -4.54 -3.42
N VAL A 460 11.96 -5.35 -2.37
CA VAL A 460 12.58 -6.68 -2.34
C VAL A 460 11.81 -7.68 -3.21
N SER A 461 12.50 -8.73 -3.64
CA SER A 461 11.89 -9.85 -4.34
C SER A 461 10.95 -10.68 -3.48
N ASN A 462 10.24 -11.61 -4.11
CA ASN A 462 9.72 -12.77 -3.40
C ASN A 462 10.86 -13.49 -2.64
N VAL A 463 10.55 -14.01 -1.45
CA VAL A 463 11.47 -14.84 -0.66
C VAL A 463 11.52 -16.25 -1.26
N ILE A 464 12.71 -16.86 -1.26
CA ILE A 464 12.86 -18.30 -1.43
C ILE A 464 13.44 -18.87 -0.12
N LYS A 465 12.79 -19.88 0.45
CA LYS A 465 13.33 -20.67 1.57
C LYS A 465 13.70 -22.08 1.09
N LEU A 466 14.92 -22.54 1.34
CA LEU A 466 15.38 -23.89 1.01
C LEU A 466 16.05 -24.57 2.21
N ALA A 467 15.85 -25.88 2.37
CA ALA A 467 16.46 -26.68 3.42
C ALA A 467 17.26 -27.86 2.81
N LEU A 468 18.38 -28.23 3.43
CA LEU A 468 19.26 -29.30 2.93
C LEU A 468 18.94 -30.64 3.60
N ASN A 469 18.43 -31.61 2.82
CA ASN A 469 17.98 -32.94 3.24
C ASN A 469 16.80 -33.02 4.24
N ASN A 470 16.72 -32.14 5.25
CA ASN A 470 15.66 -32.09 6.27
C ASN A 470 15.40 -30.64 6.72
N LEU A 471 14.35 -30.43 7.52
CA LEU A 471 14.15 -29.22 8.34
C LEU A 471 14.87 -29.35 9.70
N PRO A 472 15.18 -28.24 10.39
CA PRO A 472 15.73 -28.31 11.75
C PRO A 472 14.73 -28.85 12.78
N PRO A 473 15.19 -29.35 13.94
CA PRO A 473 14.34 -29.84 15.02
C PRO A 473 13.39 -28.74 15.54
N GLY A 474 12.08 -28.99 15.40
CA GLY A 474 11.03 -28.08 15.87
C GLY A 474 10.11 -27.56 14.75
N SER A 475 10.57 -27.50 13.50
CA SER A 475 9.79 -26.99 12.34
C SER A 475 8.62 -27.90 11.87
N ASN A 476 8.04 -28.69 12.77
CA ASN A 476 6.91 -29.58 12.49
C ASN A 476 5.82 -29.35 13.56
N PRO A 477 4.71 -28.67 13.23
CA PRO A 477 3.59 -28.45 14.15
C PRO A 477 2.92 -29.80 14.48
N GLY A 478 3.36 -30.43 15.57
CA GLY A 478 2.90 -31.75 16.01
C GLY A 478 3.95 -32.62 16.70
N SER A 479 5.26 -32.27 16.65
CA SER A 479 6.30 -33.04 17.34
C SER A 479 6.81 -32.31 18.60
N PRO A 480 6.27 -32.60 19.80
CA PRO A 480 6.77 -32.00 21.03
C PRO A 480 8.22 -32.42 21.29
N ALA A 481 9.06 -31.46 21.67
CA ALA A 481 10.51 -31.58 21.65
C ALA A 481 11.05 -32.82 22.39
N ALA A 482 11.69 -33.71 21.62
CA ALA A 482 12.57 -34.81 22.06
C ALA A 482 11.99 -35.83 23.07
N LEU A 483 11.20 -36.79 22.57
CA LEU A 483 11.13 -38.13 23.16
C LEU A 483 11.83 -39.18 22.28
N SER A 484 12.55 -40.08 22.94
CA SER A 484 13.47 -41.03 22.32
C SER A 484 12.76 -42.22 21.63
N ALA A 485 13.01 -42.36 20.33
CA ALA A 485 12.94 -43.60 19.56
C ALA A 485 11.58 -44.31 19.46
N GLY A 486 10.92 -44.10 18.32
CA GLY A 486 9.81 -44.91 17.80
C GLY A 486 9.66 -44.63 16.31
N SER A 487 9.39 -45.65 15.51
CA SER A 487 9.01 -45.47 14.11
C SER A 487 7.57 -45.03 14.03
N ASP A 488 7.30 -43.91 13.34
CA ASP A 488 5.98 -43.63 12.78
C ASP A 488 6.11 -43.37 11.28
N ALA A 489 5.04 -43.68 10.55
CA ALA A 489 5.06 -43.70 9.08
C ALA A 489 4.68 -42.33 8.47
N LEU A 490 4.93 -42.19 7.16
CA LEU A 490 4.35 -41.12 6.37
C LEU A 490 2.83 -41.33 6.34
N HIS A 491 2.03 -40.37 6.79
CA HIS A 491 0.62 -40.32 6.39
C HIS A 491 0.56 -39.99 4.90
N SER A 492 -0.16 -40.81 4.13
CA SER A 492 -0.62 -40.42 2.80
C SER A 492 -1.88 -39.57 2.94
N ALA A 493 -2.06 -38.58 2.05
CA ALA A 493 -3.36 -37.93 1.92
C ALA A 493 -4.45 -38.99 1.66
N GLY A 494 -5.59 -38.88 2.34
CA GLY A 494 -6.69 -39.86 2.28
C GLY A 494 -6.61 -41.03 3.27
N ASP A 495 -5.49 -41.26 3.97
CA ASP A 495 -5.39 -42.24 5.08
C ASP A 495 -6.00 -41.63 6.36
N TYR A 496 -7.32 -41.42 6.35
CA TYR A 496 -8.07 -40.78 7.44
C TYR A 496 -8.29 -41.71 8.65
N SER A 497 -7.99 -43.01 8.53
CA SER A 497 -8.00 -43.96 9.64
C SER A 497 -6.64 -44.13 10.31
N GLY A 498 -5.54 -43.76 9.64
CA GLY A 498 -4.18 -43.79 10.15
C GLY A 498 -3.61 -45.20 10.25
N ASP A 499 -3.96 -46.09 9.33
CA ASP A 499 -3.52 -47.51 9.34
C ASP A 499 -2.44 -47.84 8.29
N GLY A 500 -2.10 -46.89 7.42
CA GLY A 500 -1.07 -47.00 6.38
C GLY A 500 -1.61 -47.42 5.01
N VAL A 501 -2.94 -47.56 4.87
CA VAL A 501 -3.64 -47.98 3.66
C VAL A 501 -4.83 -47.04 3.41
N VAL A 502 -4.97 -46.54 2.18
CA VAL A 502 -6.16 -45.76 1.79
C VAL A 502 -7.23 -46.70 1.24
N ASP A 503 -8.20 -47.11 2.06
CA ASP A 503 -9.32 -47.98 1.65
C ASP A 503 -10.72 -47.48 2.08
N GLY A 504 -11.72 -48.37 2.12
CA GLY A 504 -13.07 -48.05 2.57
C GLY A 504 -13.19 -47.72 4.07
N ALA A 505 -12.17 -47.99 4.88
CA ALA A 505 -12.08 -47.55 6.27
C ALA A 505 -12.05 -46.02 6.38
N ASP A 506 -11.23 -45.37 5.55
CA ASP A 506 -11.02 -43.92 5.54
C ASP A 506 -12.22 -43.18 4.99
N PHE A 507 -12.85 -43.70 3.93
CA PHE A 507 -14.14 -43.22 3.45
C PHE A 507 -15.22 -43.26 4.55
N LEU A 508 -15.19 -44.28 5.41
CA LEU A 508 -16.09 -44.37 6.56
C LEU A 508 -15.68 -43.45 7.73
N THR A 509 -14.44 -42.94 7.78
CA THR A 509 -14.05 -41.86 8.69
C THR A 509 -14.51 -40.51 8.14
N TRP A 510 -14.16 -40.18 6.89
CA TRP A 510 -14.64 -39.00 6.16
C TRP A 510 -16.17 -38.87 6.20
N GLN A 511 -16.92 -39.94 5.87
CA GLN A 511 -18.39 -39.92 5.87
C GLN A 511 -19.01 -39.66 7.25
N ARG A 512 -18.28 -39.90 8.34
CA ARG A 512 -18.72 -39.58 9.72
C ARG A 512 -18.34 -38.16 10.15
N ALA A 513 -17.33 -37.58 9.52
CA ALA A 513 -16.81 -36.25 9.83
C ALA A 513 -17.39 -35.15 8.91
N LEU A 514 -17.89 -35.50 7.71
CA LEU A 514 -18.50 -34.60 6.72
C LEU A 514 -19.37 -33.48 7.34
N GLY A 515 -18.95 -32.23 7.11
CA GLY A 515 -19.56 -31.02 7.66
C GLY A 515 -19.06 -30.60 9.04
N SER A 516 -18.03 -31.25 9.59
CA SER A 516 -17.37 -30.86 10.85
C SER A 516 -16.17 -29.95 10.58
N PRO A 517 -15.89 -28.97 11.44
CA PRO A 517 -14.63 -28.24 11.41
C PRO A 517 -13.47 -29.16 11.82
N ALA A 518 -12.32 -29.00 11.18
CA ALA A 518 -11.06 -29.62 11.53
C ALA A 518 -10.15 -28.57 12.20
N GLU A 519 -9.76 -28.86 13.44
CA GLU A 519 -9.01 -27.95 14.31
C GLU A 519 -7.93 -28.75 15.05
N PRO A 520 -6.65 -28.67 14.67
CA PRO A 520 -6.08 -27.79 13.63
C PRO A 520 -6.49 -28.19 12.19
N LEU A 521 -6.21 -27.30 11.24
CA LEU A 521 -6.35 -27.57 9.80
C LEU A 521 -5.59 -28.85 9.39
N GLY A 522 -6.12 -29.61 8.44
CA GLY A 522 -5.54 -30.88 7.97
C GLY A 522 -5.67 -32.03 8.98
N SER A 523 -6.65 -31.98 9.90
CA SER A 523 -6.85 -33.00 10.93
C SER A 523 -8.09 -33.87 10.73
N GLY A 524 -7.97 -35.15 11.12
CA GLY A 524 -9.06 -36.12 11.05
C GLY A 524 -9.32 -36.58 9.62
N ALA A 525 -10.28 -35.93 8.95
CA ALA A 525 -10.64 -36.22 7.56
C ALA A 525 -10.63 -34.98 6.65
N ASP A 526 -10.17 -33.85 7.17
CA ASP A 526 -9.70 -32.71 6.38
C ASP A 526 -8.31 -33.10 5.85
N GLY A 527 -8.25 -33.46 4.58
CA GLY A 527 -7.04 -33.83 3.86
C GLY A 527 -6.49 -32.69 3.01
N ASP A 528 -7.30 -31.70 2.62
CA ASP A 528 -6.87 -30.57 1.79
C ASP A 528 -6.34 -29.37 2.59
N GLY A 529 -6.62 -29.32 3.89
CA GLY A 529 -6.19 -28.26 4.82
C GLY A 529 -7.17 -27.08 4.91
N SER A 530 -8.39 -27.21 4.37
CA SER A 530 -9.41 -26.16 4.36
C SER A 530 -10.05 -25.87 5.73
N GLY A 531 -9.89 -26.76 6.71
CA GLY A 531 -10.48 -26.65 8.04
C GLY A 531 -11.93 -27.11 8.13
N VAL A 532 -12.52 -27.67 7.07
CA VAL A 532 -13.89 -28.22 7.07
C VAL A 532 -13.91 -29.51 6.25
N VAL A 533 -14.32 -30.62 6.86
CA VAL A 533 -14.41 -31.90 6.15
C VAL A 533 -15.54 -31.85 5.11
N ASP A 534 -15.24 -31.77 3.81
CA ASP A 534 -16.26 -31.63 2.76
C ASP A 534 -16.09 -32.51 1.50
N GLY A 535 -16.46 -32.02 0.32
CA GLY A 535 -16.40 -32.75 -0.95
C GLY A 535 -15.01 -32.80 -1.57
N ASP A 536 -14.13 -31.84 -1.30
CA ASP A 536 -12.79 -31.81 -1.91
C ASP A 536 -11.83 -32.81 -1.21
N ASP A 537 -12.03 -33.06 0.09
CA ASP A 537 -11.46 -34.22 0.81
C ASP A 537 -11.84 -35.56 0.19
N LEU A 538 -13.10 -35.69 -0.25
CA LEU A 538 -13.54 -36.91 -0.89
C LEU A 538 -12.83 -37.13 -2.24
N ALA A 539 -12.52 -36.05 -2.97
CA ALA A 539 -11.70 -36.15 -4.18
C ALA A 539 -10.27 -36.60 -3.85
N MET A 540 -9.67 -36.07 -2.77
CA MET A 540 -8.34 -36.47 -2.29
C MET A 540 -8.28 -37.95 -1.89
N TRP A 541 -9.29 -38.48 -1.19
CA TRP A 541 -9.40 -39.92 -0.92
C TRP A 541 -9.60 -40.75 -2.19
N GLN A 542 -10.40 -40.28 -3.16
CA GLN A 542 -10.60 -40.97 -4.44
C GLN A 542 -9.31 -41.08 -5.26
N ASP A 543 -8.52 -40.00 -5.32
CA ASP A 543 -7.24 -39.96 -6.06
C ASP A 543 -6.16 -40.85 -5.43
N GLN A 544 -6.25 -41.13 -4.13
CA GLN A 544 -5.30 -41.99 -3.40
C GLN A 544 -5.81 -43.41 -3.10
N PHE A 545 -7.04 -43.76 -3.49
CA PHE A 545 -7.66 -45.05 -3.14
C PHE A 545 -6.83 -46.26 -3.61
N GLY A 546 -6.44 -47.12 -2.67
CA GLY A 546 -5.56 -48.27 -2.89
C GLY A 546 -4.07 -47.96 -2.71
N ALA A 547 -3.69 -46.74 -2.32
CA ALA A 547 -2.33 -46.43 -1.89
C ALA A 547 -1.97 -47.20 -0.59
N THR A 548 -0.71 -47.62 -0.49
CA THR A 548 -0.16 -48.29 0.70
C THR A 548 1.23 -47.76 0.99
N VAL A 549 1.49 -47.37 2.24
CA VAL A 549 2.78 -46.80 2.63
C VAL A 549 3.77 -47.94 2.92
N ALA A 550 4.62 -48.24 1.94
CA ALA A 550 5.59 -49.32 2.04
C ALA A 550 6.68 -48.99 3.09
N ALA A 551 6.48 -49.46 4.33
CA ALA A 551 7.40 -49.27 5.44
C ALA A 551 8.84 -49.68 5.09
N ALA A 552 9.81 -48.80 5.39
CA ALA A 552 11.22 -48.95 5.00
C ALA A 552 11.96 -50.03 5.82
N GLY A 553 11.68 -51.30 5.50
CA GLY A 553 12.26 -52.47 6.17
C GLY A 553 13.77 -52.60 5.97
N SER A 554 14.52 -52.61 7.08
CA SER A 554 15.97 -52.79 7.08
C SER A 554 16.37 -54.27 6.98
N GLY A 555 16.93 -54.69 5.84
CA GLY A 555 17.48 -56.03 5.66
C GLY A 555 17.83 -56.34 4.21
N GLY A 556 19.07 -56.76 3.94
CA GLY A 556 19.51 -57.11 2.59
C GLY A 556 19.62 -58.62 2.36
N GLY A 557 19.35 -59.07 1.13
CA GLY A 557 19.78 -60.41 0.67
C GLY A 557 18.82 -61.15 -0.26
N THR A 558 19.18 -61.19 -1.55
CA THR A 558 18.87 -62.26 -2.53
C THR A 558 17.41 -62.65 -2.85
N GLY A 559 17.07 -62.62 -4.14
CA GLY A 559 16.63 -63.87 -4.80
C GLY A 559 15.31 -63.91 -5.61
N SER A 560 15.45 -63.75 -6.94
CA SER A 560 14.58 -64.35 -7.99
C SER A 560 13.20 -63.73 -8.28
N SER A 561 12.59 -64.15 -9.39
CA SER A 561 11.53 -63.43 -10.12
C SER A 561 10.26 -64.27 -10.36
N ALA A 562 9.08 -63.63 -10.27
CA ALA A 562 7.79 -64.00 -10.88
C ALA A 562 6.73 -62.92 -10.53
N ALA A 563 5.65 -62.66 -11.28
CA ALA A 563 5.32 -62.88 -12.70
C ALA A 563 4.10 -61.98 -13.06
N LEU A 564 3.75 -61.84 -14.35
CA LEU A 564 2.63 -61.00 -14.79
C LEU A 564 1.26 -61.64 -14.53
N VAL A 565 0.37 -60.89 -13.88
CA VAL A 565 -1.09 -60.84 -14.11
C VAL A 565 -1.51 -59.40 -13.78
N GLY A 566 -2.36 -58.69 -14.52
CA GLY A 566 -2.99 -58.98 -15.81
C GLY A 566 -3.99 -57.86 -16.08
N ALA A 567 -3.71 -57.01 -17.09
CA ALA A 567 -4.54 -55.83 -17.34
C ALA A 567 -5.81 -56.21 -18.10
N GLU A 568 -6.97 -56.13 -17.45
CA GLU A 568 -8.27 -56.14 -18.13
C GLU A 568 -8.88 -54.74 -18.10
N SER A 569 -9.35 -54.31 -19.27
CA SER A 569 -9.93 -53.00 -19.51
C SER A 569 -11.39 -52.93 -19.04
N PHE A 570 -11.73 -51.92 -18.25
CA PHE A 570 -13.12 -51.49 -18.11
C PHE A 570 -13.44 -50.41 -19.15
N GLU A 571 -14.53 -50.62 -19.88
CA GLU A 571 -14.96 -49.75 -20.98
C GLU A 571 -15.51 -48.41 -20.45
N SER A 572 -15.27 -47.32 -21.18
CA SER A 572 -15.74 -45.98 -20.80
C SER A 572 -17.25 -45.84 -20.97
N ALA A 573 -18.01 -46.18 -19.94
CA ALA A 573 -19.42 -45.81 -19.81
C ALA A 573 -19.53 -44.30 -19.51
N GLY A 574 -19.46 -43.48 -20.56
CA GLY A 574 -19.47 -42.02 -20.44
C GLY A 574 -20.79 -41.47 -19.87
N ILE A 575 -20.77 -41.10 -18.59
CA ILE A 575 -21.80 -40.27 -17.96
C ILE A 575 -21.31 -38.83 -18.00
N ASN A 576 -21.84 -38.03 -18.94
CA ASN A 576 -21.71 -36.58 -18.87
C ASN A 576 -22.58 -36.06 -17.73
N VAL A 577 -21.99 -35.74 -16.59
CA VAL A 577 -22.62 -34.88 -15.59
C VAL A 577 -22.31 -33.44 -15.97
N ASP A 578 -23.35 -32.69 -16.33
CA ASP A 578 -23.24 -31.24 -16.51
C ASP A 578 -23.23 -30.56 -15.14
N LEU A 579 -22.15 -29.83 -14.86
CA LEU A 579 -21.95 -29.10 -13.60
C LEU A 579 -22.10 -27.57 -13.76
N SER A 580 -22.65 -27.07 -14.88
CA SER A 580 -22.97 -25.64 -15.03
C SER A 580 -24.22 -25.24 -14.23
N GLY A 581 -24.21 -25.41 -12.90
CA GLY A 581 -25.43 -25.30 -12.08
C GLY A 581 -25.29 -25.22 -10.56
N LEU A 582 -24.11 -24.89 -10.00
CA LEU A 582 -23.96 -24.70 -8.54
C LEU A 582 -23.29 -23.35 -8.18
N TRP A 583 -24.12 -22.31 -8.05
CA TRP A 583 -23.80 -21.09 -7.31
C TRP A 583 -24.92 -20.81 -6.29
N TYR A 584 -24.50 -20.43 -5.07
CA TYR A 584 -25.28 -20.20 -3.83
C TYR A 584 -26.78 -19.84 -3.94
N ALA A 585 -27.61 -20.51 -3.13
CA ALA A 585 -29.02 -20.13 -2.92
C ALA A 585 -29.61 -20.51 -1.54
N GLN A 586 -29.24 -19.79 -0.47
CA GLN A 586 -30.00 -19.67 0.79
C GLN A 586 -29.54 -18.40 1.52
N ASN A 587 -30.35 -17.37 1.84
CA ASN A 587 -31.74 -17.01 1.49
C ASN A 587 -31.78 -15.45 1.37
N GLY A 588 -32.68 -14.78 0.65
CA GLY A 588 -33.80 -15.27 -0.16
C GLY A 588 -35.04 -14.36 -0.08
N ILE A 589 -35.06 -13.24 -0.82
CA ILE A 589 -36.28 -12.49 -1.18
C ILE A 589 -36.20 -12.15 -2.67
N THR A 590 -37.30 -12.29 -3.39
CA THR A 590 -37.36 -12.36 -4.86
C THR A 590 -37.89 -11.09 -5.53
N GLU A 591 -37.21 -10.60 -6.56
CA GLU A 591 -37.91 -9.96 -7.68
C GLU A 591 -38.42 -11.02 -8.66
N THR A 592 -39.61 -10.81 -9.24
CA THR A 592 -40.30 -11.84 -10.04
C THR A 592 -40.68 -11.31 -11.42
N SER A 593 -40.17 -11.98 -12.46
CA SER A 593 -40.62 -11.97 -13.86
C SER A 593 -40.83 -10.61 -14.57
N LEU A 594 -40.02 -10.36 -15.59
CA LEU A 594 -40.33 -9.41 -16.65
C LEU A 594 -40.38 -10.16 -18.00
N ALA A 595 -41.58 -10.60 -18.38
CA ALA A 595 -41.87 -11.30 -19.64
C ALA A 595 -43.25 -10.83 -20.14
N GLY A 596 -43.25 -9.96 -21.14
CA GLY A 596 -44.35 -9.02 -21.41
C GLY A 596 -45.70 -9.61 -21.84
N GLU A 597 -46.73 -8.77 -21.71
CA GLU A 597 -47.93 -8.83 -22.54
C GLU A 597 -48.08 -7.48 -23.28
N LEU A 598 -48.11 -7.54 -24.61
CA LEU A 598 -48.43 -6.40 -25.47
C LEU A 598 -49.94 -6.18 -25.48
N ARG A 599 -50.41 -4.99 -25.11
CA ARG A 599 -51.75 -4.49 -25.48
C ARG A 599 -51.73 -2.97 -25.68
N ASP A 600 -52.19 -2.56 -26.86
CA ASP A 600 -52.42 -1.17 -27.21
C ASP A 600 -53.73 -0.65 -26.57
N VAL A 601 -53.72 0.63 -26.15
CA VAL A 601 -54.90 1.49 -26.06
C VAL A 601 -54.48 2.87 -26.57
N GLU A 602 -55.30 3.46 -27.43
CA GLU A 602 -55.03 4.72 -28.13
C GLU A 602 -55.39 5.97 -27.30
N ASP A 603 -54.84 7.12 -27.70
CA ASP A 603 -55.22 8.53 -27.48
C ASP A 603 -56.25 8.94 -26.40
N ASP A 604 -55.87 9.91 -25.57
CA ASP A 604 -56.70 11.11 -25.29
C ASP A 604 -55.81 12.34 -24.97
N ASP A 605 -56.36 13.55 -25.13
CA ASP A 605 -55.68 14.85 -25.10
C ASP A 605 -55.41 15.40 -23.67
N GLY A 606 -54.53 16.42 -23.52
CA GLY A 606 -54.56 17.31 -22.33
C GLY A 606 -53.31 18.18 -22.05
N ASP A 607 -53.42 19.49 -22.28
CA ASP A 607 -52.43 20.52 -21.92
C ASP A 607 -52.77 21.21 -20.56
N ASP A 608 -51.96 20.99 -19.52
CA ASP A 608 -51.38 22.00 -18.59
C ASP A 608 -50.28 21.33 -17.72
N GLY A 609 -49.50 21.95 -16.83
CA GLY A 609 -49.44 23.36 -16.41
C GLY A 609 -48.46 23.60 -15.24
N THR A 610 -47.31 24.24 -15.50
CA THR A 610 -46.40 24.89 -14.50
C THR A 610 -46.13 24.22 -13.14
N ILE A 611 -44.93 23.63 -12.94
CA ILE A 611 -44.44 23.29 -11.60
C ILE A 611 -43.45 24.35 -11.09
N ALA A 612 -43.81 25.03 -10.00
CA ALA A 612 -42.94 25.94 -9.25
C ALA A 612 -42.30 25.23 -8.03
N LYS A 613 -41.07 25.63 -7.66
CA LYS A 613 -40.40 25.16 -6.44
C LYS A 613 -40.89 25.91 -5.19
N PRO A 614 -41.13 25.20 -4.07
CA PRO A 614 -40.88 25.74 -2.74
C PRO A 614 -39.98 24.73 -1.92
N PRO A 615 -39.77 24.81 -0.59
CA PRO A 615 -38.40 24.96 -0.08
C PRO A 615 -37.96 23.93 0.99
N LEU A 616 -36.73 24.10 1.51
CA LEU A 616 -36.14 23.33 2.62
C LEU A 616 -36.91 23.46 3.94
N GLY A 617 -37.04 22.37 4.72
CA GLY A 617 -37.61 22.47 6.07
C GLY A 617 -37.74 21.18 6.92
N ARG A 618 -36.76 20.94 7.80
CA ARG A 618 -36.82 20.28 9.13
C ARG A 618 -37.35 18.84 9.29
N VAL A 619 -36.42 17.99 9.76
CA VAL A 619 -36.52 17.02 10.87
C VAL A 619 -37.82 17.04 11.70
N PHE A 620 -38.41 15.85 11.92
CA PHE A 620 -38.94 15.42 13.23
C PHE A 620 -38.95 13.88 13.37
N ASP A 621 -38.64 13.37 14.57
CA ASP A 621 -38.75 11.95 14.97
C ASP A 621 -40.13 11.65 15.58
N SER A 622 -40.67 10.44 15.40
CA SER A 622 -41.87 9.98 16.12
C SER A 622 -41.97 8.44 16.21
N LYS A 623 -42.34 7.94 17.41
CA LYS A 623 -42.38 6.50 17.75
C LYS A 623 -43.81 5.95 17.88
N ALA A 624 -44.04 4.72 17.41
CA ALA A 624 -45.06 3.76 17.90
C ALA A 624 -44.62 2.34 17.47
N GLN A 625 -44.41 1.34 18.33
CA GLN A 625 -45.38 0.56 19.15
C GLN A 625 -46.53 -0.03 18.32
N THR A 626 -46.73 -1.35 18.26
CA THR A 626 -47.33 -2.22 19.30
C THR A 626 -47.09 -3.70 18.89
N ARG A 627 -46.53 -4.67 19.64
CA ARG A 627 -46.70 -5.21 21.02
C ARG A 627 -47.87 -6.20 21.23
N ARG A 628 -47.56 -7.50 21.26
CA ARG A 628 -48.24 -8.68 21.91
C ARG A 628 -47.26 -9.87 21.83
N GLU A 629 -47.24 -10.94 22.63
CA GLU A 629 -47.73 -11.35 23.98
C GLU A 629 -47.20 -12.80 24.19
N LEU A 630 -46.90 -13.38 25.36
CA LEU A 630 -46.94 -13.01 26.79
C LEU A 630 -45.51 -13.26 27.39
N GLY A 631 -45.21 -13.45 28.69
CA GLY A 631 -45.98 -13.42 29.95
C GLY A 631 -45.15 -13.80 31.20
N ALA A 632 -45.72 -13.62 32.40
CA ALA A 632 -45.24 -14.04 33.73
C ALA A 632 -43.95 -13.40 34.31
N GLU A 633 -43.76 -13.23 35.63
CA GLU A 633 -44.70 -12.82 36.70
C GLU A 633 -43.93 -12.48 38.01
N ARG A 634 -44.22 -11.32 38.66
CA ARG A 634 -43.91 -10.98 40.09
C ARG A 634 -42.39 -10.96 40.48
N GLN A 635 -41.93 -10.35 41.58
CA GLN A 635 -42.48 -9.40 42.56
C GLN A 635 -41.35 -8.51 43.14
N ALA A 636 -41.71 -7.30 43.58
CA ALA A 636 -41.44 -6.64 44.89
C ALA A 636 -40.17 -6.99 45.74
N ASP A 637 -39.61 -6.09 46.57
CA ASP A 637 -40.11 -4.81 47.11
C ASP A 637 -38.98 -3.85 47.61
N ARG A 638 -39.37 -2.60 47.95
CA ARG A 638 -38.80 -1.53 48.86
C ARG A 638 -37.47 -1.77 49.64
N PHE A 639 -36.73 -0.74 50.09
CA PHE A 639 -37.06 0.45 50.91
C PHE A 639 -36.05 1.62 50.63
N TYR A 640 -36.45 2.91 50.52
CA TYR A 640 -36.60 3.94 51.61
C TYR A 640 -35.27 4.26 52.36
N SER A 641 -34.94 5.51 52.75
CA SER A 641 -35.78 6.70 53.05
C SER A 641 -35.03 8.06 53.16
N THR A 642 -35.68 9.19 52.76
CA THR A 642 -35.71 10.54 53.43
C THR A 642 -34.39 11.35 53.68
N LEU A 643 -34.29 12.68 53.86
CA LEU A 643 -35.10 13.95 53.81
C LEU A 643 -34.07 15.15 53.93
N SER A 644 -34.32 16.46 53.84
CA SER A 644 -35.49 17.33 53.52
C SER A 644 -35.08 18.79 53.21
N GLY A 645 -35.57 19.37 52.11
CA GLY A 645 -35.73 20.84 51.92
C GLY A 645 -34.49 21.65 51.50
N ALA A 646 -34.64 22.84 50.87
CA ALA A 646 -35.86 23.54 50.45
C ALA A 646 -35.66 24.43 49.20
N THR A 647 -36.80 24.76 48.55
CA THR A 647 -36.99 25.72 47.44
C THR A 647 -36.38 27.12 47.70
N GLY A 648 -36.01 27.95 46.71
CA GLY A 648 -36.73 28.32 45.47
C GLY A 648 -37.65 29.55 45.72
N ASP A 649 -38.02 30.42 44.78
CA ASP A 649 -37.85 30.51 43.32
C ASP A 649 -38.36 31.93 42.86
N LEU A 650 -38.51 32.19 41.55
CA LEU A 650 -39.47 33.11 40.87
C LEU A 650 -39.01 34.47 40.26
N ARG A 651 -38.94 34.46 38.91
CA ARG A 651 -39.80 35.20 37.93
C ARG A 651 -39.22 36.28 36.99
N PHE A 652 -39.89 36.35 35.83
CA PHE A 652 -39.62 37.14 34.62
C PHE A 652 -40.16 38.59 34.69
N ALA A 653 -39.56 39.46 33.86
CA ALA A 653 -40.19 40.62 33.23
C ALA A 653 -39.64 40.81 31.79
N SER A 654 -40.24 41.69 30.99
CA SER A 654 -39.95 41.89 29.54
C SER A 654 -40.17 43.35 29.14
N PHE A 655 -39.41 43.89 28.18
CA PHE A 655 -39.89 44.59 26.96
C PHE A 655 -38.73 45.06 26.03
N ARG A 656 -39.07 45.71 24.89
CA ARG A 656 -38.17 46.16 23.79
C ARG A 656 -37.56 47.57 24.01
N GLY A 657 -36.57 47.96 23.19
CA GLY A 657 -36.28 49.39 22.91
C GLY A 657 -34.98 49.72 22.13
N ASP A 658 -35.08 49.77 20.81
CA ASP A 658 -34.53 50.75 19.82
C ASP A 658 -33.02 51.14 19.72
N GLU A 659 -32.66 51.70 18.56
CA GLU A 659 -31.32 52.20 18.14
C GLU A 659 -31.02 53.64 18.61
N PRO A 660 -29.84 54.23 18.27
CA PRO A 660 -29.86 55.24 17.20
C PRO A 660 -28.60 55.33 16.27
N GLN A 661 -28.80 55.91 15.08
CA GLN A 661 -27.74 56.52 14.24
C GLN A 661 -27.27 57.89 14.77
N THR A 662 -26.03 58.28 14.42
CA THR A 662 -25.66 59.66 14.07
C THR A 662 -24.55 59.68 13.00
N ASP A 663 -24.56 60.68 12.13
CA ASP A 663 -23.61 60.86 11.00
C ASP A 663 -22.51 61.90 11.32
N GLY A 664 -21.43 61.96 10.53
CA GLY A 664 -20.41 63.02 10.65
C GLY A 664 -19.24 62.92 9.65
N ASP A 665 -18.97 64.03 8.94
CA ASP A 665 -17.95 64.15 7.88
C ASP A 665 -16.49 64.17 8.40
N GLY A 666 -15.52 63.85 7.52
CA GLY A 666 -14.10 64.19 7.74
C GLY A 666 -13.12 63.65 6.70
N CYS A 667 -12.42 64.53 5.98
CA CYS A 667 -11.22 64.23 5.20
C CYS A 667 -10.01 64.89 5.87
N ASP A 668 -8.83 64.26 5.90
CA ASP A 668 -7.59 64.85 5.34
C ASP A 668 -6.42 63.84 5.28
N ASN A 669 -5.26 64.30 4.78
CA ASN A 669 -4.02 63.54 4.51
C ASN A 669 -3.00 63.56 5.67
N ALA A 670 -2.18 62.51 5.77
CA ALA A 670 -0.74 62.45 6.12
C ALA A 670 -0.36 60.96 6.35
N ASP A 671 0.72 60.38 5.81
CA ASP A 671 2.15 60.76 5.69
C ASP A 671 2.96 60.62 6.99
N ALA A 672 4.24 60.23 6.84
CA ALA A 672 5.20 59.72 7.84
C ALA A 672 4.85 58.31 8.35
N ASP A 673 5.72 57.31 8.21
CA ASP A 673 7.04 57.16 8.87
C ASP A 673 6.88 57.18 10.42
N GLY A 674 7.28 56.18 11.19
CA GLY A 674 8.24 55.09 10.92
C GLY A 674 9.23 55.03 12.09
N LEU A 675 9.93 53.90 12.28
CA LEU A 675 10.85 53.65 13.41
C LEU A 675 10.16 53.56 14.79
N ASP A 676 10.63 52.78 15.77
CA ASP A 676 11.65 51.73 15.73
C ASP A 676 11.40 50.69 16.84
N GLU A 677 12.25 49.65 16.84
CA GLU A 677 12.41 48.62 17.87
C GLU A 677 12.23 49.11 19.32
N PHE A 678 11.61 48.27 20.16
CA PHE A 678 12.21 47.96 21.47
C PHE A 678 11.74 46.61 22.01
N ASP A 679 12.67 45.66 22.05
CA ASP A 679 12.54 44.41 22.81
C ASP A 679 12.35 44.69 24.31
N LEU A 680 11.47 43.94 24.98
CA LEU A 680 11.61 43.64 26.41
C LEU A 680 10.70 42.50 26.88
N ALA A 681 11.13 41.27 26.64
CA ALA A 681 10.63 40.12 27.40
C ALA A 681 11.21 40.14 28.83
N PHE A 682 10.37 40.20 29.87
CA PHE A 682 10.31 39.14 30.88
C PHE A 682 9.06 39.21 31.78
N ALA A 683 8.73 38.07 32.41
CA ALA A 683 7.48 37.86 33.14
C ALA A 683 7.53 38.27 34.63
N ALA A 684 6.35 38.54 35.21
CA ALA A 684 6.03 38.19 36.60
C ALA A 684 4.51 38.18 36.90
N LEU A 685 4.02 37.07 37.48
CA LEU A 685 2.78 36.90 38.26
C LEU A 685 1.45 37.50 37.73
N LEU A 686 0.57 36.63 37.24
CA LEU A 686 -0.54 36.12 38.06
C LEU A 686 -0.97 34.72 37.62
#